data_AF-A0A4T0MBM6-F1
#
_entry.id   AF-A0A4T0MBM6-F1
#
_cell.length_a   1.000
_cell.length_b   1.000
_cell.length_c   1.000
_cell.angle_alpha   90.00
_cell.angle_beta   90.00
_cell.angle_gamma   90.00
#
_symmetry.space_group_name_H-M   'P 1'
#
loop_
_entity.id
_entity.type
_entity.pdbx_description
1 polymer ?
#
loop_
_entity_poly.entity_id
_entity_poly.type
_entity_poly.pdbx_seq_one_letter_code
_entity_poly.pdbx_strand_id
1 'polypeptide(L)'
;MFNFGSAEKVKNLHPVTEEFESSQYFGPLTPKDTEWATINSNFVAETQTFYSILEDGQCLSVQVVHSHVGFWYPQIQFNFMLYNPTTANKLWKSISVNNFSTPAKVPGKSYDRRSCSADQFTILHESLPNGDESYRINAKIDNEVQIIINFIRPASCAGFKLGDGPEGGYTSYGNDKSSNKRDGYVVHRFWPRVRTEGQVIIKGKLVDAVGHGAFIHAIQGMRANLVARSWNFALFQSDQHGGVSSLLMEFETTDGYGLATRTEGGGGVKVTIGALVAGDKLLSVTGSTTYPGQMPQGLTAAEYRNTIKDQETAYIVPSEVRYVWGGAAIENNKAIRAEMLVNYKNEKEEGVNRGLVEKVDFLAHIPYVVRKAVHVFAKTKPYIYQTASIIIGAGVSGVAMGCKLKATVGIDDFEIYEREPEVGGTWYINKDWGNSQWAPQPRIEGYIKDVVKDFNLSDHIHVKRTMLNANWNKEKEYWVVTIKNNETGEIFTRTSNILISAHGGLDVPRPIDTPGIETFKGDILRSQRYDQTVDLTGKNVVVIGNACTATQIIGEIAPKVKTLTQFARGKQWFLPKPVVHLGHPVVRWMLKYIPGLHTALRGLVFGVVDYFMKAMYVKNGEATRKKRMETSKRHVKNLAPAKYHDALIPDFQIGAKRRIFDEDYLKSLNYDHVDLITERPARITENSVVRQDGTEVPADVIIYAIGFDTTTNKFLENFNNNGLNLRQHFANVGTVQTVHQDTTRLLFTPRRVLSMSPKKRRESIKSGLERSIRSEYNDTRIILSYDPFRMIWETENVGSFYLDNNTGKNTALYPRSHTHYWWSTLIPKDSDFVYENVSKPWLLQFTSKKAMSAYGTALVAGTATWFLA
;
A
#
# COMPACT_ATOMS: atom_id res chain seq x y z
N MET A 1 6.58 18.72 58.27
CA MET A 1 5.25 18.92 57.66
C MET A 1 5.40 19.99 56.57
N PHE A 2 5.56 19.59 55.32
CA PHE A 2 5.44 20.53 54.20
C PHE A 2 3.97 20.58 53.81
N ASN A 3 3.40 21.78 53.91
CA ASN A 3 2.01 22.08 53.61
C ASN A 3 1.83 22.02 52.08
N PHE A 4 1.30 20.91 51.56
CA PHE A 4 0.83 20.84 50.18
C PHE A 4 -0.43 21.69 50.07
N GLY A 5 -0.28 22.91 49.56
CA GLY A 5 -1.39 23.77 49.20
C GLY A 5 -2.39 23.03 48.31
N SER A 6 -3.68 23.24 48.58
CA SER A 6 -4.79 22.72 47.78
C SER A 6 -4.53 22.93 46.29
N ALA A 7 -4.62 21.85 45.51
CA ALA A 7 -4.46 21.90 44.06
C ALA A 7 -5.54 22.80 43.43
N GLU A 8 -5.15 24.02 43.08
CA GLU A 8 -6.02 24.96 42.35
C GLU A 8 -6.33 24.36 40.97
N LYS A 9 -7.63 24.20 40.66
CA LYS A 9 -8.08 23.81 39.33
C LYS A 9 -7.81 24.97 38.38
N VAL A 10 -6.84 24.83 37.49
CA VAL A 10 -6.53 25.86 36.50
C VAL A 10 -7.45 25.66 35.29
N LYS A 11 -8.35 26.61 35.02
CA LYS A 11 -9.25 26.58 33.86
C LYS A 11 -8.47 27.04 32.63
N ASN A 12 -8.04 26.08 31.79
CA ASN A 12 -7.22 26.33 30.58
C ASN A 12 -8.04 26.43 29.28
N LEU A 13 -9.36 26.34 29.38
CA LEU A 13 -10.31 26.47 28.28
C LEU A 13 -11.44 27.39 28.72
N HIS A 14 -11.79 28.33 27.86
CA HIS A 14 -12.92 29.24 28.03
C HIS A 14 -13.88 29.06 26.85
N PRO A 15 -14.82 28.09 26.94
CA PRO A 15 -15.79 27.82 25.88
C PRO A 15 -16.71 29.01 25.67
N VAL A 16 -16.98 29.36 24.41
CA VAL A 16 -17.88 30.47 24.08
C VAL A 16 -19.28 30.29 24.67
N THR A 17 -19.75 29.06 24.84
CA THR A 17 -21.08 28.75 25.39
C THR A 17 -21.20 29.04 26.89
N GLU A 18 -20.09 29.20 27.61
CA GLU A 18 -20.10 29.56 29.03
C GLU A 18 -19.94 31.06 29.27
N GLU A 19 -19.66 31.83 28.21
CA GLU A 19 -19.46 33.29 28.27
C GLU A 19 -20.77 34.06 28.14
N PHE A 20 -21.83 33.40 27.68
CA PHE A 20 -23.13 33.99 27.39
C PHE A 20 -24.25 33.12 27.95
N GLU A 21 -25.35 33.74 28.36
CA GLU A 21 -26.59 33.01 28.64
C GLU A 21 -27.29 32.60 27.35
N SER A 22 -28.17 31.59 27.40
CA SER A 22 -28.87 31.09 26.20
C SER A 22 -29.69 32.15 25.45
N SER A 23 -30.19 33.18 26.14
CA SER A 23 -30.87 34.36 25.56
C SER A 23 -29.93 35.33 24.85
N GLN A 24 -28.63 35.21 25.06
CA GLN A 24 -27.58 36.05 24.50
C GLN A 24 -26.74 35.33 23.44
N TYR A 25 -27.05 34.07 23.13
CA TYR A 25 -26.31 33.29 22.14
C TYR A 25 -26.39 33.85 20.71
N PHE A 26 -27.41 34.63 20.37
CA PHE A 26 -27.46 35.28 19.06
C PHE A 26 -26.59 36.54 19.02
N GLY A 27 -25.45 36.46 18.33
CA GLY A 27 -24.68 37.61 17.89
C GLY A 27 -24.79 37.79 16.38
N PRO A 28 -25.35 38.89 15.86
CA PRO A 28 -25.42 39.14 14.43
C PRO A 28 -24.01 39.28 13.82
N LEU A 29 -23.82 38.77 12.60
CA LEU A 29 -22.56 38.97 11.88
C LEU A 29 -22.47 40.39 11.34
N THR A 30 -21.32 41.02 11.56
CA THR A 30 -20.92 42.26 10.90
C THR A 30 -20.06 41.94 9.67
N PRO A 31 -19.87 42.88 8.72
CA PRO A 31 -18.96 42.67 7.59
C PRO A 31 -17.56 42.20 8.01
N LYS A 32 -17.00 42.78 9.09
CA LYS A 32 -15.69 42.40 9.63
C LYS A 32 -15.61 40.95 10.10
N ASP A 33 -16.73 40.35 10.52
CA ASP A 33 -16.74 38.96 10.95
C ASP A 33 -16.49 38.02 9.76
N THR A 34 -16.95 38.34 8.55
CA THR A 34 -16.76 37.44 7.39
C THR A 34 -15.55 37.79 6.51
N GLU A 35 -14.77 38.80 6.90
CA GLU A 35 -13.50 39.13 6.25
C GLU A 35 -12.42 38.08 6.56
N TRP A 36 -11.62 37.74 5.55
CA TRP A 36 -10.44 36.88 5.73
C TRP A 36 -9.42 37.58 6.65
N ALA A 37 -9.10 36.97 7.79
CA ALA A 37 -8.15 37.47 8.78
C ALA A 37 -6.68 37.18 8.43
N THR A 38 -6.42 36.19 7.57
CA THR A 38 -5.13 35.50 7.36
C THR A 38 -3.96 36.28 6.74
N ILE A 39 -4.07 37.58 6.50
CA ILE A 39 -2.95 38.37 5.94
C ILE A 39 -1.92 38.80 7.00
N ASN A 40 -2.28 38.75 8.29
CA ASN A 40 -1.53 39.45 9.34
C ASN A 40 -0.95 38.57 10.48
N SER A 41 -0.94 37.23 10.37
CA SER A 41 -0.48 36.38 11.50
C SER A 41 0.15 35.05 11.09
N ASN A 42 1.28 34.70 11.74
CA ASN A 42 2.15 33.58 11.40
C ASN A 42 1.69 32.19 11.88
N PHE A 43 0.53 32.06 12.55
CA PHE A 43 0.05 30.77 13.09
C PHE A 43 -1.47 30.58 13.00
N VAL A 44 -2.14 31.30 12.11
CA VAL A 44 -3.60 31.20 11.91
C VAL A 44 -3.91 30.23 10.78
N ALA A 45 -4.84 29.32 11.04
CA ALA A 45 -5.54 28.56 10.01
C ALA A 45 -6.97 29.11 9.88
N GLU A 46 -7.38 29.43 8.65
CA GLU A 46 -8.69 30.01 8.36
C GLU A 46 -9.35 29.24 7.22
N THR A 47 -10.62 28.90 7.42
CA THR A 47 -11.38 28.06 6.51
C THR A 47 -12.74 28.66 6.22
N GLN A 48 -13.07 28.79 4.94
CA GLN A 48 -14.44 29.05 4.49
C GLN A 48 -14.98 27.78 3.83
N THR A 49 -16.12 27.31 4.31
CA THR A 49 -16.81 26.13 3.77
C THR A 49 -18.23 26.47 3.38
N PHE A 50 -18.60 26.11 2.16
CA PHE A 50 -19.94 26.25 1.59
C PHE A 50 -20.51 24.86 1.38
N TYR A 51 -21.66 24.57 1.99
CA TYR A 51 -22.38 23.31 1.84
C TYR A 51 -23.70 23.55 1.13
N SER A 52 -24.14 22.59 0.31
CA SER A 52 -25.48 22.55 -0.26
C SER A 52 -25.99 21.13 -0.35
N ILE A 53 -27.27 20.93 -0.04
CA ILE A 53 -28.05 19.78 -0.48
C ILE A 53 -28.83 20.24 -1.72
N LEU A 54 -28.62 19.57 -2.84
CA LEU A 54 -29.26 19.87 -4.12
C LEU A 54 -30.68 19.28 -4.16
N GLU A 55 -31.52 19.79 -5.07
CA GLU A 55 -32.91 19.34 -5.22
C GLU A 55 -33.03 17.84 -5.53
N ASP A 56 -32.04 17.25 -6.20
CA ASP A 56 -31.98 15.82 -6.50
C ASP A 56 -31.41 14.96 -5.35
N GLY A 57 -31.16 15.59 -4.19
CA GLY A 57 -30.63 14.96 -2.99
C GLY A 57 -29.10 14.85 -2.94
N GLN A 58 -28.37 15.33 -3.95
CA GLN A 58 -26.91 15.33 -3.92
C GLN A 58 -26.37 16.32 -2.87
N CYS A 59 -25.26 15.97 -2.23
CA CYS A 59 -24.52 16.85 -1.33
C CYS A 59 -23.32 17.47 -2.08
N LEU A 60 -23.27 18.79 -2.11
CA LEU A 60 -22.21 19.59 -2.71
C LEU A 60 -21.47 20.36 -1.62
N SER A 61 -20.15 20.41 -1.70
CA SER A 61 -19.36 21.34 -0.88
C SER A 61 -18.23 22.00 -1.65
N VAL A 62 -17.95 23.26 -1.30
CA VAL A 62 -16.76 24.01 -1.72
C VAL A 62 -16.06 24.50 -0.46
N GLN A 63 -14.74 24.32 -0.37
CA GLN A 63 -13.98 24.76 0.78
C GLN A 63 -12.67 25.41 0.36
N VAL A 64 -12.34 26.52 1.02
CA VAL A 64 -11.02 27.15 0.92
C VAL A 64 -10.36 27.12 2.29
N VAL A 65 -9.16 26.56 2.35
CA VAL A 65 -8.34 26.48 3.57
C VAL A 65 -7.08 27.30 3.36
N HIS A 66 -6.87 28.31 4.20
CA HIS A 66 -5.64 29.10 4.24
C HIS A 66 -4.88 28.79 5.53
N SER A 67 -3.67 28.23 5.42
CA SER A 67 -2.94 27.73 6.58
C SER A 67 -1.44 28.01 6.56
N HIS A 68 -0.89 28.51 7.68
CA HIS A 68 0.54 28.77 7.88
C HIS A 68 1.27 27.56 8.51
N VAL A 69 1.22 26.39 7.86
CA VAL A 69 1.85 25.16 8.39
C VAL A 69 3.36 25.08 8.05
N GLY A 70 3.88 25.94 7.18
CA GLY A 70 5.29 25.97 6.76
C GLY A 70 6.00 27.28 7.08
N PHE A 71 7.27 27.20 7.50
CA PHE A 71 8.09 28.30 8.03
C PHE A 71 8.34 29.51 7.10
N TRP A 72 7.81 29.55 5.88
CA TRP A 72 8.15 30.60 4.89
C TRP A 72 6.98 31.15 4.05
N TYR A 73 5.91 30.39 3.77
CA TYR A 73 4.73 30.88 3.01
C TYR A 73 3.45 30.12 3.40
N PRO A 74 2.26 30.77 3.40
CA PRO A 74 0.99 30.09 3.62
C PRO A 74 0.70 29.07 2.51
N GLN A 75 0.04 27.97 2.89
CA GLN A 75 -0.49 26.98 1.97
C GLN A 75 -2.00 27.22 1.84
N ILE A 76 -2.48 27.37 0.61
CA ILE A 76 -3.89 27.57 0.30
C ILE A 76 -4.39 26.38 -0.49
N GLN A 77 -5.47 25.77 0.00
CA GLN A 77 -6.13 24.64 -0.64
C GLN A 77 -7.56 25.00 -1.03
N PHE A 78 -7.95 24.60 -2.23
CA PHE A 78 -9.32 24.65 -2.72
C PHE A 78 -9.85 23.22 -2.87
N ASN A 79 -10.95 22.92 -2.18
CA ASN A 79 -11.59 21.61 -2.19
C ASN A 79 -13.01 21.72 -2.76
N PHE A 80 -13.40 20.72 -3.54
CA PHE A 80 -14.74 20.55 -4.07
C PHE A 80 -15.21 19.11 -3.90
N MET A 81 -16.44 18.95 -3.44
CA MET A 81 -17.13 17.67 -3.33
C MET A 81 -18.48 17.72 -4.01
N LEU A 82 -18.83 16.63 -4.69
CA LEU A 82 -20.20 16.30 -5.07
C LEU A 82 -20.44 14.83 -4.76
N TYR A 83 -21.44 14.54 -3.94
CA TYR A 83 -21.80 13.21 -3.50
C TYR A 83 -23.28 12.94 -3.79
N ASN A 84 -23.56 11.81 -4.44
CA ASN A 84 -24.92 11.37 -4.70
C ASN A 84 -25.27 10.20 -3.76
N PRO A 85 -26.15 10.42 -2.75
CA PRO A 85 -26.45 9.39 -1.75
C PRO A 85 -27.22 8.20 -2.33
N THR A 86 -27.98 8.40 -3.42
CA THR A 86 -28.78 7.36 -4.07
C THR A 86 -27.89 6.36 -4.84
N THR A 87 -26.84 6.86 -5.50
CA THR A 87 -25.92 6.04 -6.30
C THR A 87 -24.60 5.74 -5.60
N ALA A 88 -24.36 6.34 -4.43
CA ALA A 88 -23.08 6.39 -3.73
C ALA A 88 -21.91 6.96 -4.57
N ASN A 89 -22.19 7.61 -5.71
CA ASN A 89 -21.16 8.21 -6.55
C ASN A 89 -20.59 9.47 -5.88
N LYS A 90 -19.25 9.56 -5.85
CA LYS A 90 -18.53 10.68 -5.27
C LYS A 90 -17.53 11.27 -6.26
N LEU A 91 -17.57 12.59 -6.41
CA LEU A 91 -16.52 13.38 -7.02
C LEU A 91 -15.88 14.25 -5.93
N TRP A 92 -14.58 14.07 -5.71
CA TRP A 92 -13.78 14.92 -4.82
C TRP A 92 -12.59 15.47 -5.59
N LYS A 93 -12.33 16.77 -5.46
CA LYS A 93 -11.14 17.43 -6.00
C LYS A 93 -10.53 18.32 -4.94
N SER A 94 -9.22 18.23 -4.75
CA SER A 94 -8.44 19.06 -3.84
C SER A 94 -7.19 19.55 -4.55
N ILE A 95 -7.02 20.86 -4.65
CA ILE A 95 -5.87 21.48 -5.32
C ILE A 95 -5.20 22.51 -4.43
N SER A 96 -3.87 22.57 -4.49
CA SER A 96 -3.11 23.70 -3.97
C SER A 96 -3.17 24.84 -4.97
N VAL A 97 -3.43 26.06 -4.50
CA VAL A 97 -3.53 27.25 -5.36
C VAL A 97 -2.44 28.25 -5.03
N ASN A 98 -2.08 29.07 -6.02
CA ASN A 98 -1.08 30.14 -5.88
C ASN A 98 -1.73 31.52 -6.04
N ASN A 99 -0.98 32.56 -5.66
CA ASN A 99 -1.40 33.97 -5.78
C ASN A 99 -2.72 34.28 -5.08
N PHE A 100 -2.99 33.61 -3.95
CA PHE A 100 -4.15 33.92 -3.12
C PHE A 100 -4.11 35.38 -2.69
N SER A 101 -5.24 36.07 -2.85
CA SER A 101 -5.41 37.47 -2.50
C SER A 101 -6.78 37.69 -1.89
N THR A 102 -6.81 38.50 -0.84
CA THR A 102 -8.02 39.08 -0.27
C THR A 102 -7.73 40.55 0.09
N PRO A 103 -8.45 41.54 -0.45
CA PRO A 103 -9.56 41.39 -1.38
C PRO A 103 -9.22 40.70 -2.70
N ALA A 104 -10.25 40.18 -3.37
CA ALA A 104 -10.11 39.52 -4.67
C ALA A 104 -9.57 40.50 -5.73
N LYS A 105 -8.62 40.04 -6.54
CA LYS A 105 -8.02 40.83 -7.64
C LYS A 105 -8.76 40.54 -8.94
N VAL A 106 -9.76 41.37 -9.27
CA VAL A 106 -10.53 41.30 -10.52
C VAL A 106 -10.34 42.60 -11.31
N PRO A 107 -9.90 42.54 -12.59
CA PRO A 107 -9.74 43.76 -13.41
C PRO A 107 -11.04 44.57 -13.50
N GLY A 108 -10.96 45.88 -13.24
CA GLY A 108 -12.07 46.81 -13.40
C GLY A 108 -13.13 46.80 -12.28
N LYS A 109 -12.97 46.01 -11.22
CA LYS A 109 -13.90 45.99 -10.08
C LYS A 109 -13.17 45.82 -8.75
N SER A 110 -13.50 46.64 -7.75
CA SER A 110 -12.97 46.54 -6.39
C SER A 110 -13.88 45.69 -5.50
N TYR A 111 -13.28 44.84 -4.68
CA TYR A 111 -13.96 44.02 -3.67
C TYR A 111 -13.38 44.31 -2.28
N ASP A 112 -14.08 43.88 -1.23
CA ASP A 112 -13.58 43.91 0.14
C ASP A 112 -12.94 42.56 0.56
N ARG A 113 -12.53 42.46 1.83
CA ARG A 113 -11.84 41.27 2.36
C ARG A 113 -12.75 40.06 2.60
N ARG A 114 -14.05 40.16 2.36
CA ARG A 114 -14.94 38.99 2.31
C ARG A 114 -14.72 38.21 1.01
N SER A 115 -14.25 38.90 -0.03
CA SER A 115 -13.90 38.28 -1.31
C SER A 115 -12.44 37.80 -1.35
N CYS A 116 -12.19 36.71 -2.06
CA CYS A 116 -10.84 36.21 -2.32
C CYS A 116 -10.68 35.66 -3.75
N SER A 117 -9.43 35.61 -4.21
CA SER A 117 -9.07 35.09 -5.54
C SER A 117 -7.74 34.38 -5.49
N ALA A 118 -7.57 33.37 -6.36
CA ALA A 118 -6.31 32.71 -6.65
C ALA A 118 -6.27 32.37 -8.16
N ASP A 119 -5.17 31.80 -8.66
CA ASP A 119 -5.03 31.49 -10.09
C ASP A 119 -6.18 30.61 -10.65
N GLN A 120 -6.74 29.72 -9.81
CA GLN A 120 -7.75 28.74 -10.22
C GLN A 120 -9.19 29.13 -9.86
N PHE A 121 -9.41 30.15 -9.03
CA PHE A 121 -10.76 30.51 -8.59
C PHE A 121 -10.92 31.97 -8.16
N THR A 122 -12.17 32.42 -8.16
CA THR A 122 -12.63 33.64 -7.48
C THR A 122 -13.84 33.33 -6.61
N ILE A 123 -13.85 33.82 -5.37
CA ILE A 123 -15.01 33.85 -4.48
C ILE A 123 -15.30 35.32 -4.21
N LEU A 124 -16.43 35.80 -4.72
CA LEU A 124 -16.79 37.22 -4.74
C LEU A 124 -18.03 37.44 -3.89
N HIS A 125 -17.92 38.29 -2.87
CA HIS A 125 -19.04 38.71 -2.04
C HIS A 125 -19.76 39.90 -2.70
N GLU A 126 -21.10 39.85 -2.74
CA GLU A 126 -21.95 40.92 -3.24
C GLU A 126 -23.18 41.09 -2.32
N SER A 127 -23.53 42.34 -2.00
CA SER A 127 -24.84 42.68 -1.42
C SER A 127 -25.83 42.95 -2.55
N LEU A 128 -26.96 42.24 -2.55
CA LEU A 128 -27.99 42.34 -3.57
C LEU A 128 -29.00 43.45 -3.23
N PRO A 129 -29.70 44.05 -4.22
CA PRO A 129 -30.62 45.16 -4.00
C PRO A 129 -31.78 44.87 -3.04
N ASN A 130 -32.16 43.60 -2.91
CA ASN A 130 -33.21 43.14 -2.00
C ASN A 130 -32.72 42.92 -0.56
N GLY A 131 -31.45 43.23 -0.26
CA GLY A 131 -30.84 43.03 1.06
C GLY A 131 -30.20 41.66 1.27
N ASP A 132 -30.32 40.74 0.30
CA ASP A 132 -29.64 39.44 0.36
C ASP A 132 -28.13 39.62 0.21
N GLU A 133 -27.37 38.66 0.72
CA GLU A 133 -25.93 38.58 0.50
C GLU A 133 -25.56 37.35 -0.31
N SER A 134 -24.62 37.48 -1.24
CA SER A 134 -24.21 36.40 -2.13
C SER A 134 -22.70 36.20 -2.11
N TYR A 135 -22.27 34.94 -2.11
CA TYR A 135 -20.93 34.54 -2.53
C TYR A 135 -21.01 33.86 -3.88
N ARG A 136 -20.43 34.48 -4.91
CA ARG A 136 -20.24 33.87 -6.23
C ARG A 136 -18.90 33.16 -6.30
N ILE A 137 -18.95 31.85 -6.52
CA ILE A 137 -17.78 30.99 -6.71
C ILE A 137 -17.64 30.67 -8.18
N ASN A 138 -16.54 31.11 -8.78
CA ASN A 138 -16.11 30.69 -10.10
C ASN A 138 -14.76 29.97 -9.97
N ALA A 139 -14.68 28.70 -10.34
CA ALA A 139 -13.46 27.92 -10.24
C ALA A 139 -13.26 27.01 -11.45
N LYS A 140 -12.03 26.96 -11.95
CA LYS A 140 -11.56 25.93 -12.89
C LYS A 140 -10.52 25.10 -12.18
N ILE A 141 -10.97 23.98 -11.60
CA ILE A 141 -10.12 23.12 -10.78
C ILE A 141 -9.10 22.39 -11.64
N ASP A 142 -9.57 21.81 -12.75
CA ASP A 142 -8.76 21.12 -13.75
C ASP A 142 -9.46 21.13 -15.14
N ASN A 143 -9.05 20.25 -16.05
CA ASN A 143 -9.68 20.13 -17.37
C ASN A 143 -11.04 19.43 -17.34
N GLU A 144 -11.42 18.81 -16.22
CA GLU A 144 -12.65 18.04 -16.06
C GLU A 144 -13.71 18.78 -15.25
N VAL A 145 -13.32 19.60 -14.26
CA VAL A 145 -14.25 20.23 -13.31
C VAL A 145 -14.18 21.75 -13.36
N GLN A 146 -15.32 22.36 -13.69
CA GLN A 146 -15.55 23.80 -13.63
C GLN A 146 -16.79 24.09 -12.78
N ILE A 147 -16.74 25.15 -11.98
CA ILE A 147 -17.76 25.50 -11.00
C ILE A 147 -18.17 26.95 -11.23
N ILE A 148 -19.47 27.20 -11.35
CA ILE A 148 -20.05 28.55 -11.35
C ILE A 148 -21.30 28.49 -10.48
N ILE A 149 -21.17 28.85 -9.20
CA ILE A 149 -22.25 28.70 -8.21
C ILE A 149 -22.35 29.97 -7.37
N ASN A 150 -23.58 30.41 -7.06
CA ASN A 150 -23.87 31.42 -6.07
C ASN A 150 -24.44 30.74 -4.80
N PHE A 151 -23.92 31.15 -3.64
CA PHE A 151 -24.54 30.87 -2.34
C PHE A 151 -25.15 32.18 -1.82
N ILE A 152 -26.48 32.22 -1.75
CA ILE A 152 -27.26 33.44 -1.46
C ILE A 152 -27.92 33.28 -0.09
N ARG A 153 -27.55 34.12 0.87
CA ARG A 153 -28.23 34.21 2.16
C ARG A 153 -29.39 35.21 2.05
N PRO A 154 -30.63 34.79 2.33
CA PRO A 154 -31.77 35.70 2.33
C PRO A 154 -31.65 36.71 3.48
N ALA A 155 -32.07 37.96 3.24
CA ALA A 155 -32.06 39.03 4.24
C ALA A 155 -32.85 38.66 5.51
N SER A 156 -33.92 37.87 5.35
CA SER A 156 -34.77 37.38 6.46
C SER A 156 -34.07 36.39 7.39
N CYS A 157 -32.98 35.74 6.93
CA CYS A 157 -32.21 34.79 7.71
C CYS A 157 -30.85 35.37 8.09
N ALA A 158 -30.76 35.95 9.29
CA ALA A 158 -29.51 36.52 9.78
C ALA A 158 -28.39 35.47 9.87
N GLY A 159 -27.18 35.84 9.45
CA GLY A 159 -25.98 35.10 9.84
C GLY A 159 -25.62 35.38 11.30
N PHE A 160 -24.98 34.43 11.97
CA PHE A 160 -24.66 34.56 13.40
C PHE A 160 -23.25 34.08 13.78
N LYS A 161 -22.81 34.56 14.94
CA LYS A 161 -21.78 34.00 15.81
C LYS A 161 -22.39 33.80 17.20
N LEU A 162 -21.85 32.88 18.00
CA LEU A 162 -22.39 32.63 19.34
C LEU A 162 -21.97 33.76 20.29
N GLY A 163 -22.93 34.56 20.75
CA GLY A 163 -22.68 35.74 21.57
C GLY A 163 -22.46 37.01 20.75
N ASP A 164 -23.01 38.13 21.23
CA ASP A 164 -22.86 39.44 20.58
C ASP A 164 -21.52 40.13 20.92
N GLY A 165 -21.13 41.09 20.08
CA GLY A 165 -19.98 41.94 20.31
C GLY A 165 -18.64 41.38 19.81
N PRO A 166 -17.52 42.06 20.14
CA PRO A 166 -16.19 41.73 19.62
C PRO A 166 -15.65 40.36 20.08
N GLU A 167 -16.02 39.91 21.27
CA GLU A 167 -15.61 38.60 21.82
C GLU A 167 -16.63 37.49 21.50
N GLY A 168 -17.73 37.81 20.81
CA GLY A 168 -18.67 36.83 20.29
C GLY A 168 -18.00 35.80 19.38
N GLY A 169 -18.35 34.54 19.55
CA GLY A 169 -17.84 33.40 18.77
C GLY A 169 -16.52 32.83 19.25
N TYR A 170 -15.80 33.48 20.17
CA TYR A 170 -14.46 33.03 20.62
C TYR A 170 -14.54 31.97 21.70
N THR A 171 -14.01 30.78 21.41
CA THR A 171 -13.54 29.86 22.44
C THR A 171 -12.04 30.08 22.65
N SER A 172 -11.63 30.48 23.85
CA SER A 172 -10.25 30.87 24.15
C SER A 172 -9.50 29.77 24.90
N TYR A 173 -8.20 29.65 24.62
CA TYR A 173 -7.29 28.70 25.25
C TYR A 173 -6.26 29.45 26.11
N GLY A 174 -5.86 28.83 27.22
CA GLY A 174 -4.89 29.38 28.17
C GLY A 174 -5.53 29.84 29.48
N ASN A 175 -4.71 30.39 30.37
CA ASN A 175 -5.12 30.85 31.71
C ASN A 175 -5.91 32.16 31.70
N ASP A 176 -5.75 32.95 30.65
CA ASP A 176 -6.35 34.28 30.51
C ASP A 176 -7.06 34.34 29.16
N LYS A 177 -8.38 34.55 29.20
CA LYS A 177 -9.21 34.64 27.99
C LYS A 177 -9.11 35.96 27.25
N SER A 178 -8.49 36.99 27.85
CA SER A 178 -8.41 38.31 27.24
C SER A 178 -7.64 38.27 25.92
N SER A 179 -8.10 39.08 24.96
CA SER A 179 -7.66 39.03 23.56
C SER A 179 -6.15 39.22 23.36
N ASN A 180 -5.48 39.91 24.27
CA ASN A 180 -4.04 40.17 24.26
C ASN A 180 -3.20 39.17 25.06
N LYS A 181 -3.82 38.24 25.82
CA LYS A 181 -3.12 37.29 26.69
C LYS A 181 -3.49 35.83 26.49
N ARG A 182 -4.54 35.52 25.72
CA ARG A 182 -4.90 34.14 25.38
C ARG A 182 -3.82 33.44 24.57
N ASP A 183 -3.60 32.17 24.87
CA ASP A 183 -2.61 31.30 24.20
C ASP A 183 -3.07 30.89 22.80
N GLY A 184 -4.38 30.90 22.58
CA GLY A 184 -5.01 30.58 21.30
C GLY A 184 -6.52 30.78 21.33
N TYR A 185 -7.16 30.63 20.18
CA TYR A 185 -8.62 30.70 20.07
C TYR A 185 -9.16 29.90 18.90
N VAL A 186 -10.46 29.61 18.96
CA VAL A 186 -11.27 29.24 17.80
C VAL A 186 -12.47 30.17 17.70
N VAL A 187 -12.78 30.58 16.48
CA VAL A 187 -13.99 31.33 16.12
C VAL A 187 -14.76 30.63 15.02
N HIS A 188 -16.08 30.60 15.14
CA HIS A 188 -17.00 30.11 14.12
C HIS A 188 -18.10 31.11 13.81
N ARG A 189 -18.40 31.27 12.53
CA ARG A 189 -19.41 32.18 12.00
C ARG A 189 -20.23 31.46 10.95
N PHE A 190 -21.53 31.65 10.98
CA PHE A 190 -22.46 30.80 10.24
C PHE A 190 -23.45 31.64 9.45
N TRP A 191 -23.69 31.22 8.21
CA TRP A 191 -24.96 31.46 7.54
C TRP A 191 -25.75 30.16 7.63
N PRO A 192 -26.78 30.09 8.50
CA PRO A 192 -27.44 28.83 8.81
C PRO A 192 -28.31 28.31 7.66
N ARG A 193 -28.70 29.21 6.77
CA ARG A 193 -29.44 28.89 5.55
C ARG A 193 -28.99 29.77 4.41
N VAL A 194 -28.73 29.14 3.27
CA VAL A 194 -28.49 29.80 1.98
C VAL A 194 -29.25 29.06 0.88
N ARG A 195 -29.57 29.77 -0.19
CA ARG A 195 -30.02 29.23 -1.46
C ARG A 195 -28.80 29.08 -2.38
N THR A 196 -28.66 27.92 -2.99
CA THR A 196 -27.60 27.61 -3.95
C THR A 196 -28.21 27.65 -5.34
N GLU A 197 -27.57 28.35 -6.27
CA GLU A 197 -27.95 28.38 -7.68
C GLU A 197 -26.70 28.40 -8.56
N GLY A 198 -26.75 27.73 -9.71
CA GLY A 198 -25.64 27.70 -10.65
C GLY A 198 -25.41 26.32 -11.23
N GLN A 199 -24.20 26.08 -11.74
CA GLN A 199 -23.86 24.90 -12.51
C GLN A 199 -22.45 24.40 -12.21
N VAL A 200 -22.28 23.09 -12.27
CA VAL A 200 -20.98 22.42 -12.27
C VAL A 200 -20.84 21.66 -13.59
N ILE A 201 -19.70 21.83 -14.27
CA ILE A 201 -19.36 21.06 -15.46
C ILE A 201 -18.39 19.97 -15.04
N ILE A 202 -18.76 18.70 -15.25
CA ILE A 202 -17.97 17.52 -14.92
C ILE A 202 -17.75 16.70 -16.20
N LYS A 203 -16.51 16.64 -16.70
CA LYS A 203 -16.14 15.93 -17.94
C LYS A 203 -17.02 16.32 -19.13
N GLY A 204 -17.33 17.62 -19.23
CA GLY A 204 -18.19 18.18 -20.27
C GLY A 204 -19.70 17.97 -20.06
N LYS A 205 -20.12 17.29 -18.98
CA LYS A 205 -21.52 17.17 -18.59
C LYS A 205 -21.90 18.24 -17.58
N LEU A 206 -23.06 18.84 -17.75
CA LEU A 206 -23.58 19.88 -16.88
C LEU A 206 -24.39 19.24 -15.75
N VAL A 207 -24.17 19.72 -14.53
CA VAL A 207 -24.93 19.38 -13.32
C VAL A 207 -25.48 20.68 -12.76
N ASP A 208 -26.79 20.78 -12.64
CA ASP A 208 -27.44 21.93 -12.00
C ASP A 208 -27.20 21.89 -10.50
N ALA A 209 -26.64 22.97 -9.97
CA ALA A 209 -26.33 23.14 -8.55
C ALA A 209 -27.40 24.04 -7.91
N VAL A 210 -28.64 23.55 -7.87
CA VAL A 210 -29.77 24.24 -7.25
C VAL A 210 -30.15 23.53 -5.96
N GLY A 211 -30.32 24.27 -4.87
CA GLY A 211 -30.74 23.72 -3.58
C GLY A 211 -30.54 24.65 -2.40
N HIS A 212 -30.38 24.08 -1.21
CA HIS A 212 -30.25 24.82 0.04
C HIS A 212 -29.08 24.33 0.88
N GLY A 213 -28.51 25.21 1.69
CA GLY A 213 -27.23 24.94 2.32
C GLY A 213 -26.88 25.81 3.51
N ALA A 214 -25.60 25.81 3.86
CA ALA A 214 -25.03 26.70 4.87
C ALA A 214 -23.63 27.18 4.47
N PHE A 215 -23.22 28.32 5.02
CA PHE A 215 -21.84 28.79 4.95
C PHE A 215 -21.24 28.84 6.36
N ILE A 216 -20.00 28.36 6.48
CA ILE A 216 -19.26 28.31 7.74
C ILE A 216 -17.88 28.93 7.52
N HIS A 217 -17.57 29.94 8.32
CA HIS A 217 -16.26 30.57 8.38
C HIS A 217 -15.63 30.30 9.73
N ALA A 218 -14.56 29.51 9.75
CA ALA A 218 -13.86 29.08 10.95
C ALA A 218 -12.43 29.63 10.97
N ILE A 219 -12.01 30.13 12.13
CA ILE A 219 -10.65 30.63 12.36
C ILE A 219 -10.05 29.93 13.57
N GLN A 220 -8.86 29.40 13.40
CA GLN A 220 -8.05 28.82 14.48
C GLN A 220 -6.83 29.71 14.69
N GLY A 221 -6.82 30.42 15.80
CA GLY A 221 -5.76 31.34 16.23
C GLY A 221 -4.53 30.66 16.83
N MET A 222 -4.39 29.35 16.63
CA MET A 222 -3.25 28.55 17.07
C MET A 222 -3.13 27.32 16.18
N ARG A 223 -2.09 26.50 16.40
CA ARG A 223 -1.89 25.27 15.62
C ARG A 223 -3.07 24.33 15.79
N ALA A 224 -3.68 23.89 14.69
CA ALA A 224 -4.88 23.06 14.67
C ALA A 224 -4.79 21.80 15.57
N ASN A 225 -3.61 21.17 15.63
CA ASN A 225 -3.39 19.97 16.45
C ASN A 225 -3.39 20.23 17.96
N LEU A 226 -3.33 21.50 18.39
CA LEU A 226 -3.46 21.93 19.78
C LEU A 226 -4.88 22.38 20.11
N VAL A 227 -5.76 22.48 19.12
CA VAL A 227 -7.13 22.98 19.29
C VAL A 227 -8.06 21.83 19.70
N ALA A 228 -8.22 20.86 18.81
CA ALA A 228 -9.24 19.83 18.93
C ALA A 228 -8.77 18.50 18.34
N ARG A 229 -9.25 17.41 18.94
CA ARG A 229 -9.04 16.04 18.47
C ARG A 229 -10.13 15.55 17.52
N SER A 230 -11.31 16.16 17.56
CA SER A 230 -12.43 15.83 16.67
C SER A 230 -13.29 17.05 16.34
N TRP A 231 -13.90 17.03 15.15
CA TRP A 231 -14.84 18.02 14.64
C TRP A 231 -16.02 17.29 13.99
N ASN A 232 -17.24 17.64 14.39
CA ASN A 232 -18.47 17.05 13.89
C ASN A 232 -19.38 18.15 13.38
N PHE A 233 -19.96 17.96 12.20
CA PHE A 233 -20.94 18.87 11.62
C PHE A 233 -22.18 18.08 11.22
N ALA A 234 -23.35 18.59 11.59
CA ALA A 234 -24.63 18.12 11.10
C ALA A 234 -25.36 19.28 10.45
N LEU A 235 -25.84 19.06 9.22
CA LEU A 235 -26.61 20.03 8.46
C LEU A 235 -27.90 19.37 8.00
N PHE A 236 -29.02 20.02 8.31
CA PHE A 236 -30.34 19.63 7.86
C PHE A 236 -30.95 20.78 7.06
N GLN A 237 -31.53 20.46 5.90
CA GLN A 237 -32.23 21.38 5.03
C GLN A 237 -33.49 20.69 4.53
N SER A 238 -34.64 21.36 4.60
CA SER A 238 -35.89 20.83 4.04
C SER A 238 -36.82 21.95 3.60
N ASP A 239 -37.18 21.95 2.32
CA ASP A 239 -38.23 22.82 1.79
C ASP A 239 -39.62 22.21 2.00
N GLN A 240 -39.72 20.87 2.02
CA GLN A 240 -40.96 20.13 2.28
C GLN A 240 -41.56 20.46 3.66
N HIS A 241 -40.71 20.85 4.62
CA HIS A 241 -41.13 21.28 5.95
C HIS A 241 -41.24 22.81 6.10
N GLY A 242 -41.41 23.56 4.99
CA GLY A 242 -41.59 25.01 5.04
C GLY A 242 -40.28 25.78 5.19
N GLY A 243 -39.20 25.32 4.54
CA GLY A 243 -37.89 25.99 4.56
C GLY A 243 -37.18 25.88 5.92
N VAL A 244 -37.31 24.73 6.58
CA VAL A 244 -36.65 24.45 7.85
C VAL A 244 -35.20 24.08 7.59
N SER A 245 -34.31 24.62 8.41
CA SER A 245 -32.93 24.15 8.46
C SER A 245 -32.40 24.15 9.88
N SER A 246 -31.49 23.23 10.15
CA SER A 246 -30.74 23.22 11.38
C SER A 246 -29.28 22.89 11.11
N LEU A 247 -28.41 23.46 11.92
CA LEU A 247 -27.00 23.13 11.90
C LEU A 247 -26.54 22.82 13.32
N LEU A 248 -25.59 21.93 13.43
CA LEU A 248 -24.88 21.63 14.67
C LEU A 248 -23.40 21.44 14.32
N MET A 249 -22.53 22.13 15.03
CA MET A 249 -21.09 21.95 15.00
C MET A 249 -20.63 21.61 16.41
N GLU A 250 -19.92 20.49 16.56
CA GLU A 250 -19.30 20.06 17.80
C GLU A 250 -17.81 19.89 17.58
N PHE A 251 -16.98 20.41 18.47
CA PHE A 251 -15.57 20.04 18.52
C PHE A 251 -15.18 19.58 19.90
N GLU A 252 -14.22 18.66 19.95
CA GLU A 252 -13.68 18.14 21.21
C GLU A 252 -12.22 18.51 21.34
N THR A 253 -11.84 19.17 22.43
CA THR A 253 -10.45 19.57 22.67
C THR A 253 -9.52 18.37 22.84
N THR A 254 -8.22 18.60 22.74
CA THR A 254 -7.22 17.59 23.18
C THR A 254 -7.30 17.39 24.71
N ASP A 255 -6.71 16.29 25.22
CA ASP A 255 -6.73 15.89 26.64
C ASP A 255 -5.98 16.84 27.60
N GLY A 256 -5.45 17.96 27.12
CA GLY A 256 -4.78 18.99 27.94
C GLY A 256 -5.70 20.09 28.48
N TYR A 257 -6.98 20.12 28.07
CA TYR A 257 -7.87 21.26 28.30
C TYR A 257 -9.13 20.96 29.13
N GLY A 258 -9.28 19.73 29.64
CA GLY A 258 -10.37 19.35 30.55
C GLY A 258 -10.15 19.76 32.00
N LEU A 259 -11.12 19.38 32.85
CA LEU A 259 -11.07 19.59 34.30
C LEU A 259 -10.03 18.66 34.94
N ALA A 260 -8.78 19.09 35.06
CA ALA A 260 -7.80 18.39 35.89
C ALA A 260 -6.89 19.31 36.69
N THR A 261 -6.28 18.72 37.73
CA THR A 261 -5.23 19.34 38.53
C THR A 261 -3.93 19.40 37.73
N ARG A 262 -2.95 20.21 38.17
CA ARG A 262 -1.61 20.32 37.54
C ARG A 262 -0.88 18.98 37.29
N THR A 263 -1.35 17.88 37.88
CA THR A 263 -0.66 16.58 37.95
C THR A 263 -1.39 15.42 37.24
N GLU A 264 -2.64 15.59 36.81
CA GLU A 264 -3.41 14.56 36.10
C GLU A 264 -4.00 15.15 34.80
N GLY A 265 -4.17 14.35 33.75
CA GLY A 265 -4.72 14.82 32.46
C GLY A 265 -6.23 15.04 32.54
N GLY A 266 -6.71 16.21 32.15
CA GLY A 266 -8.14 16.53 32.08
C GLY A 266 -8.64 16.26 30.67
N GLY A 267 -9.37 15.17 30.46
CA GLY A 267 -9.79 14.70 29.12
C GLY A 267 -10.46 15.77 28.24
N GLY A 268 -10.65 15.46 26.94
CA GLY A 268 -11.25 16.39 25.98
C GLY A 268 -12.61 16.99 26.40
N VAL A 269 -12.77 18.30 26.20
CA VAL A 269 -14.01 19.07 26.43
C VAL A 269 -14.72 19.24 25.10
N LYS A 270 -16.03 18.94 25.06
CA LYS A 270 -16.85 19.15 23.87
C LYS A 270 -17.54 20.52 23.92
N VAL A 271 -17.42 21.29 22.85
CA VAL A 271 -18.12 22.56 22.67
C VAL A 271 -19.01 22.44 21.44
N THR A 272 -20.31 22.63 21.64
CA THR A 272 -21.33 22.43 20.62
C THR A 272 -22.08 23.73 20.37
N ILE A 273 -22.20 24.12 19.10
CA ILE A 273 -22.90 25.32 18.62
C ILE A 273 -23.92 24.88 17.57
N GLY A 274 -25.14 25.41 17.63
CA GLY A 274 -26.18 25.09 16.67
C GLY A 274 -27.11 26.26 16.36
N ALA A 275 -28.00 26.03 15.41
CA ALA A 275 -29.04 26.98 15.06
C ALA A 275 -30.30 26.29 14.54
N LEU A 276 -31.44 26.96 14.73
CA LEU A 276 -32.75 26.56 14.23
C LEU A 276 -33.32 27.66 13.34
N VAL A 277 -33.70 27.29 12.12
CA VAL A 277 -34.31 28.18 11.13
C VAL A 277 -35.62 27.56 10.65
N ALA A 278 -36.66 28.37 10.50
CA ALA A 278 -37.90 27.96 9.84
C ALA A 278 -38.44 29.12 9.01
N GLY A 279 -38.98 28.84 7.83
CA GLY A 279 -39.52 29.87 6.92
C GLY A 279 -38.51 30.96 6.58
N ASP A 280 -37.25 30.58 6.30
CA ASP A 280 -36.14 31.51 6.04
C ASP A 280 -35.90 32.55 7.14
N LYS A 281 -36.30 32.26 8.38
CA LYS A 281 -36.04 33.10 9.56
C LYS A 281 -35.23 32.31 10.60
N LEU A 282 -34.13 32.88 11.07
CA LEU A 282 -33.37 32.33 12.20
C LEU A 282 -34.20 32.47 13.48
N LEU A 283 -34.58 31.34 14.07
CA LEU A 283 -35.39 31.29 15.29
C LEU A 283 -34.55 31.32 16.56
N SER A 284 -33.43 30.60 16.57
CA SER A 284 -32.58 30.44 17.75
C SER A 284 -31.16 30.05 17.39
N VAL A 285 -30.20 30.56 18.17
CA VAL A 285 -28.83 30.07 18.26
C VAL A 285 -28.73 29.26 19.55
N THR A 286 -28.13 28.08 19.46
CA THR A 286 -28.09 27.13 20.56
C THR A 286 -26.65 26.72 20.84
N GLY A 287 -26.37 26.24 22.05
CA GLY A 287 -25.02 25.80 22.39
C GLY A 287 -24.93 25.12 23.73
N SER A 288 -23.88 24.32 23.90
CA SER A 288 -23.56 23.63 25.14
C SER A 288 -22.06 23.35 25.25
N THR A 289 -21.58 23.16 26.48
CA THR A 289 -20.28 22.56 26.76
C THR A 289 -20.49 21.29 27.57
N THR A 290 -19.74 20.24 27.23
CA THR A 290 -19.72 18.97 27.96
C THR A 290 -18.29 18.63 28.36
N TYR A 291 -18.02 18.61 29.67
CA TYR A 291 -16.74 18.17 30.20
C TYR A 291 -16.67 16.65 30.34
N PRO A 292 -15.45 16.06 30.40
CA PRO A 292 -15.27 14.63 30.62
C PRO A 292 -16.06 14.12 31.83
N GLY A 293 -16.77 13.00 31.65
CA GLY A 293 -17.54 12.36 32.71
C GLY A 293 -18.83 13.08 33.12
N GLN A 294 -19.14 14.25 32.53
CA GLN A 294 -20.42 14.90 32.71
C GLN A 294 -21.40 14.44 31.64
N MET A 295 -22.67 14.27 32.02
CA MET A 295 -23.73 14.26 31.03
C MET A 295 -23.84 15.66 30.41
N PRO A 296 -24.20 15.79 29.12
CA PRO A 296 -24.35 17.08 28.47
C PRO A 296 -25.25 17.99 29.31
N GLN A 297 -24.68 19.08 29.84
CA GLN A 297 -25.41 19.98 30.74
C GLN A 297 -26.30 20.99 29.98
N GLY A 298 -26.13 21.11 28.65
CA GLY A 298 -26.92 21.99 27.78
C GLY A 298 -27.85 21.22 26.83
N LEU A 299 -28.96 21.86 26.46
CA LEU A 299 -30.01 21.31 25.58
C LEU A 299 -29.56 21.06 24.13
N THR A 300 -28.30 21.32 23.76
CA THR A 300 -27.80 21.13 22.39
C THR A 300 -26.72 20.07 22.34
N ALA A 301 -26.94 18.96 21.65
CA ALA A 301 -25.98 17.85 21.61
C ALA A 301 -26.24 16.91 20.42
N ALA A 302 -25.21 16.14 20.05
CA ALA A 302 -25.34 14.93 19.25
C ALA A 302 -25.15 13.70 20.16
N GLU A 303 -26.24 13.00 20.46
CA GLU A 303 -26.24 11.78 21.26
C GLU A 303 -26.06 10.56 20.34
N TYR A 304 -24.91 9.90 20.44
CA TYR A 304 -24.63 8.66 19.73
C TYR A 304 -25.23 7.46 20.47
N ARG A 305 -26.05 6.66 19.78
CA ARG A 305 -26.78 5.52 20.34
C ARG A 305 -26.47 4.24 19.57
N ASN A 306 -26.64 3.11 20.25
CA ASN A 306 -26.36 1.78 19.70
C ASN A 306 -24.96 1.71 19.07
N THR A 307 -23.98 2.20 19.82
CA THR A 307 -22.65 2.46 19.28
C THR A 307 -21.77 1.23 19.29
N ILE A 308 -20.98 1.06 18.24
CA ILE A 308 -19.91 0.06 18.18
C ILE A 308 -18.59 0.81 18.13
N LYS A 309 -17.67 0.48 19.04
CA LYS A 309 -16.32 1.03 18.99
C LYS A 309 -15.60 0.41 17.79
N ASP A 310 -15.26 1.25 16.83
CA ASP A 310 -14.41 0.89 15.72
C ASP A 310 -13.01 0.57 16.25
N GLN A 311 -12.56 -0.67 16.05
CA GLN A 311 -11.31 -1.16 16.63
C GLN A 311 -10.07 -0.51 16.02
N GLU A 312 -10.21 0.08 14.83
CA GLU A 312 -9.12 0.67 14.06
C GLU A 312 -8.86 2.14 14.45
N THR A 313 -9.93 2.88 14.72
CA THR A 313 -9.90 4.35 14.90
C THR A 313 -10.21 4.77 16.33
N ALA A 314 -10.67 3.83 17.15
CA ALA A 314 -11.35 4.08 18.42
C ALA A 314 -12.60 4.98 18.29
N TYR A 315 -13.03 5.33 17.06
CA TYR A 315 -14.24 6.09 16.82
C TYR A 315 -15.46 5.28 17.26
N ILE A 316 -16.41 5.96 17.86
CA ILE A 316 -17.62 5.36 18.38
C ILE A 316 -18.65 5.45 17.27
N VAL A 317 -18.85 4.37 16.51
CA VAL A 317 -19.75 4.38 15.36
C VAL A 317 -21.19 4.19 15.86
N PRO A 318 -22.07 5.19 15.77
CA PRO A 318 -23.47 5.02 16.13
C PRO A 318 -24.21 4.21 15.07
N SER A 319 -25.26 3.49 15.43
CA SER A 319 -26.29 3.06 14.46
C SER A 319 -27.51 3.98 14.51
N GLU A 320 -27.55 4.91 15.46
CA GLU A 320 -28.58 5.90 15.65
C GLU A 320 -27.93 7.15 16.25
N VAL A 321 -28.29 8.33 15.74
CA VAL A 321 -27.85 9.61 16.31
C VAL A 321 -29.05 10.46 16.60
N ARG A 322 -29.16 10.94 17.84
CA ARG A 322 -30.17 11.94 18.21
C ARG A 322 -29.50 13.30 18.31
N TYR A 323 -29.91 14.20 17.45
CA TYR A 323 -29.54 15.61 17.52
C TYR A 323 -30.60 16.36 18.34
N VAL A 324 -30.15 17.16 19.28
CA VAL A 324 -30.99 18.04 20.10
C VAL A 324 -30.48 19.46 19.90
N TRP A 325 -31.39 20.40 19.70
CA TRP A 325 -31.14 21.83 19.75
C TRP A 325 -32.05 22.43 20.80
N GLY A 326 -31.49 23.20 21.73
CA GLY A 326 -32.31 23.95 22.65
C GLY A 326 -31.64 25.20 23.16
N GLY A 327 -32.44 26.25 23.30
CA GLY A 327 -32.01 27.60 23.64
C GLY A 327 -33.23 28.51 23.76
N ALA A 328 -32.99 29.82 23.67
CA ALA A 328 -34.03 30.83 23.66
C ALA A 328 -34.34 31.27 22.21
N ALA A 329 -35.61 31.52 21.92
CA ALA A 329 -36.02 32.13 20.67
C ALA A 329 -35.57 33.60 20.63
N ILE A 330 -35.00 34.03 19.51
CA ILE A 330 -34.41 35.38 19.34
C ILE A 330 -35.46 36.49 19.55
N GLU A 331 -36.70 36.25 19.12
CA GLU A 331 -37.74 37.28 19.09
C GLU A 331 -38.35 37.59 20.46
N ASN A 332 -38.44 36.61 21.36
CA ASN A 332 -39.21 36.73 22.60
C ASN A 332 -38.58 36.00 23.80
N ASN A 333 -37.38 35.45 23.66
CA ASN A 333 -36.65 34.70 24.68
C ASN A 333 -37.40 33.49 25.26
N LYS A 334 -38.49 33.03 24.64
CA LYS A 334 -39.15 31.78 25.06
C LYS A 334 -38.26 30.60 24.75
N ALA A 335 -38.28 29.60 25.63
CA ALA A 335 -37.54 28.37 25.41
C ALA A 335 -38.02 27.69 24.11
N ILE A 336 -37.07 27.31 23.26
CA ILE A 336 -37.31 26.54 22.05
C ILE A 336 -36.45 25.28 22.08
N ARG A 337 -37.02 24.18 21.59
CA ARG A 337 -36.33 22.90 21.49
C ARG A 337 -36.74 22.21 20.20
N ALA A 338 -35.77 21.63 19.52
CA ALA A 338 -35.98 20.74 18.38
C ALA A 338 -35.14 19.48 18.55
N GLU A 339 -35.64 18.37 18.02
CA GLU A 339 -34.95 17.10 18.06
C GLU A 339 -35.08 16.39 16.73
N MET A 340 -34.02 15.69 16.35
CA MET A 340 -34.00 14.84 15.18
C MET A 340 -33.33 13.52 15.53
N LEU A 341 -34.06 12.43 15.36
CA LEU A 341 -33.52 11.08 15.48
C LEU A 341 -33.21 10.56 14.08
N VAL A 342 -31.94 10.25 13.82
CA VAL A 342 -31.50 9.63 12.57
C VAL A 342 -31.13 8.18 12.86
N ASN A 343 -31.90 7.25 12.29
CA ASN A 343 -31.65 5.82 12.42
C ASN A 343 -30.93 5.31 11.16
N TYR A 344 -29.76 4.69 11.37
CA TYR A 344 -28.90 4.17 10.31
C TYR A 344 -28.93 2.64 10.22
N LYS A 345 -29.79 1.95 11.00
CA LYS A 345 -29.99 0.49 10.93
C LYS A 345 -30.76 0.09 9.66
N ASN A 346 -30.34 -1.01 9.04
CA ASN A 346 -31.05 -1.68 7.96
C ASN A 346 -31.57 -3.04 8.47
N GLU A 347 -32.79 -3.45 8.14
CA GLU A 347 -33.39 -4.72 8.61
C GLU A 347 -32.71 -5.99 8.06
N LYS A 348 -31.78 -5.86 7.10
CA LYS A 348 -31.20 -6.98 6.35
C LYS A 348 -29.73 -7.29 6.63
N GLU A 349 -29.02 -6.54 7.46
CA GLU A 349 -27.58 -6.73 7.69
C GLU A 349 -27.23 -6.66 9.19
N GLU A 350 -26.82 -7.80 9.76
CA GLU A 350 -26.11 -7.83 11.05
C GLU A 350 -24.69 -7.30 10.85
N GLY A 351 -24.54 -5.98 10.94
CA GLY A 351 -23.23 -5.32 11.01
C GLY A 351 -23.05 -4.13 10.08
N VAL A 352 -23.21 -2.93 10.65
CA VAL A 352 -22.57 -1.65 10.25
C VAL A 352 -23.16 -0.90 9.04
N ASN A 353 -23.99 0.09 9.40
CA ASN A 353 -24.06 1.50 8.94
C ASN A 353 -24.19 1.85 7.46
N ARG A 354 -25.39 2.33 7.10
CA ARG A 354 -25.58 3.26 5.97
C ARG A 354 -24.93 4.62 6.27
N GLY A 355 -23.65 4.78 5.96
CA GLY A 355 -23.05 6.11 5.77
C GLY A 355 -22.64 6.90 7.02
N LEU A 356 -22.63 6.28 8.21
CA LEU A 356 -21.86 6.83 9.33
C LEU A 356 -20.39 6.43 9.14
N VAL A 357 -19.55 7.43 8.85
CA VAL A 357 -18.15 7.38 8.42
C VAL A 357 -18.00 7.26 6.89
N GLU A 358 -18.27 8.35 6.18
CA GLU A 358 -17.66 8.58 4.87
C GLU A 358 -16.18 8.96 5.07
N LYS A 359 -15.26 8.22 4.45
CA LYS A 359 -13.81 8.41 4.58
C LYS A 359 -13.32 9.31 3.43
N VAL A 360 -12.78 10.50 3.73
CA VAL A 360 -12.24 11.46 2.75
C VAL A 360 -10.74 11.68 3.03
N ASP A 361 -9.87 11.41 2.05
CA ASP A 361 -8.43 11.70 2.12
C ASP A 361 -8.15 13.17 1.79
N PHE A 362 -7.86 13.98 2.81
CA PHE A 362 -7.55 15.41 2.67
C PHE A 362 -6.09 15.69 2.22
N LEU A 363 -5.17 14.72 2.24
CA LEU A 363 -3.73 14.95 2.07
C LEU A 363 -3.10 14.28 0.83
N ALA A 364 -3.83 13.44 0.09
CA ALA A 364 -3.36 12.74 -1.12
C ALA A 364 -2.68 13.64 -2.17
N HIS A 365 -3.04 14.92 -2.24
CA HIS A 365 -2.58 15.84 -3.29
C HIS A 365 -1.41 16.76 -2.86
N ILE A 366 -0.84 16.59 -1.67
CA ILE A 366 0.25 17.45 -1.18
C ILE A 366 1.65 16.89 -1.54
N PRO A 367 2.58 17.75 -2.01
CA PRO A 367 3.99 17.40 -2.20
C PRO A 367 4.63 16.75 -0.96
N TYR A 368 5.46 15.73 -1.20
CA TYR A 368 6.09 14.86 -0.20
C TYR A 368 6.75 15.57 1.01
N VAL A 369 7.38 16.73 0.77
CA VAL A 369 8.09 17.51 1.81
C VAL A 369 7.14 18.02 2.90
N VAL A 370 5.92 18.40 2.53
CA VAL A 370 4.91 18.93 3.46
C VAL A 370 4.28 17.79 4.28
N ARG A 371 4.04 16.62 3.67
CA ARG A 371 3.64 15.40 4.41
C ARG A 371 4.67 15.01 5.47
N LYS A 372 5.96 15.10 5.14
CA LYS A 372 7.05 14.79 6.07
C LYS A 372 7.13 15.80 7.22
N ALA A 373 6.89 17.08 6.94
CA ALA A 373 6.77 18.10 7.99
C ALA A 373 5.58 17.81 8.92
N VAL A 374 4.40 17.51 8.37
CA VAL A 374 3.20 17.14 9.16
C VAL A 374 3.45 15.90 10.04
N HIS A 375 4.15 14.87 9.53
CA HIS A 375 4.52 13.71 10.34
C HIS A 375 5.48 14.02 11.50
N VAL A 376 6.43 14.94 11.29
CA VAL A 376 7.38 15.35 12.34
C VAL A 376 6.72 16.23 13.40
N PHE A 377 5.74 17.05 13.01
CA PHE A 377 5.09 18.01 13.91
C PHE A 377 3.83 17.49 14.62
N ALA A 378 3.08 16.55 14.04
CA ALA A 378 1.80 16.10 14.59
C ALA A 378 1.91 14.92 15.56
N LYS A 379 2.99 14.11 15.52
CA LYS A 379 3.13 12.80 16.23
C LYS A 379 1.95 11.83 16.06
N THR A 380 0.95 12.18 15.27
CA THR A 380 -0.21 11.36 14.91
C THR A 380 -0.22 11.18 13.41
N LYS A 381 -0.61 9.99 13.00
CA LYS A 381 -0.81 9.59 11.62
C LYS A 381 -2.29 9.86 11.27
N PRO A 382 -2.64 10.88 10.48
CA PRO A 382 -4.02 11.02 10.02
C PRO A 382 -4.26 9.98 8.91
N TYR A 383 -4.66 8.77 9.27
CA TYR A 383 -5.03 7.71 8.33
C TYR A 383 -6.39 7.12 8.67
N ILE A 384 -7.15 6.76 7.63
CA ILE A 384 -7.93 5.50 7.51
C ILE A 384 -8.13 5.22 6.01
N TYR A 385 -8.19 3.99 5.51
CA TYR A 385 -7.06 3.14 5.14
C TYR A 385 -7.04 3.14 3.61
N GLN A 386 -5.89 3.33 2.98
CA GLN A 386 -5.65 2.55 1.78
C GLN A 386 -5.36 1.15 2.31
N THR A 387 -5.98 0.16 1.72
CA THR A 387 -5.45 -1.18 1.83
C THR A 387 -4.00 -1.14 1.38
N ALA A 388 -3.08 -1.23 2.34
CA ALA A 388 -1.67 -1.38 2.08
C ALA A 388 -1.53 -2.51 1.08
N SER A 389 -0.78 -2.31 0.00
CA SER A 389 -0.46 -3.45 -0.86
C SER A 389 0.27 -4.46 0.01
N ILE A 390 -0.35 -5.61 0.26
CA ILE A 390 0.25 -6.65 1.08
C ILE A 390 1.19 -7.44 0.19
N ILE A 391 2.47 -7.48 0.55
CA ILE A 391 3.49 -8.30 -0.08
C ILE A 391 3.84 -9.43 0.88
N ILE A 392 3.75 -10.67 0.43
CA ILE A 392 4.13 -11.82 1.25
C ILE A 392 5.52 -12.29 0.85
N GLY A 393 6.50 -12.13 1.74
CA GLY A 393 7.90 -12.50 1.58
C GLY A 393 8.84 -11.29 1.38
N ALA A 394 9.92 -11.22 2.16
CA ALA A 394 10.97 -10.21 2.09
C ALA A 394 12.28 -10.76 1.50
N GLY A 395 12.17 -11.69 0.54
CA GLY A 395 13.25 -12.03 -0.37
C GLY A 395 13.50 -10.94 -1.43
N VAL A 396 14.40 -11.22 -2.37
CA VAL A 396 14.75 -10.27 -3.46
C VAL A 396 13.50 -9.75 -4.20
N SER A 397 12.50 -10.60 -4.44
CA SER A 397 11.25 -10.22 -5.11
C SER A 397 10.44 -9.19 -4.32
N GLY A 398 10.20 -9.44 -3.03
CA GLY A 398 9.38 -8.57 -2.19
C GLY A 398 10.07 -7.23 -1.90
N VAL A 399 11.38 -7.27 -1.59
CA VAL A 399 12.19 -6.05 -1.42
C VAL A 399 12.21 -5.23 -2.71
N ALA A 400 12.44 -5.86 -3.86
CA ALA A 400 12.42 -5.15 -5.14
C ALA A 400 11.02 -4.56 -5.45
N MET A 401 9.94 -5.25 -5.08
CA MET A 401 8.58 -4.73 -5.23
C MET A 401 8.37 -3.50 -4.34
N GLY A 402 8.74 -3.57 -3.05
CA GLY A 402 8.70 -2.41 -2.14
C GLY A 402 9.48 -1.21 -2.68
N CYS A 403 10.71 -1.43 -3.16
CA CYS A 403 11.51 -0.38 -3.81
C CYS A 403 10.79 0.21 -5.03
N LYS A 404 10.08 -0.61 -5.82
CA LYS A 404 9.37 -0.15 -7.02
C LYS A 404 8.11 0.62 -6.68
N LEU A 405 7.29 0.13 -5.76
CA LEU A 405 6.12 0.87 -5.25
C LEU A 405 6.56 2.25 -4.77
N LYS A 406 7.58 2.30 -3.91
CA LYS A 406 8.09 3.55 -3.34
C LYS A 406 8.75 4.48 -4.35
N ALA A 407 9.84 4.04 -5.00
CA ALA A 407 10.69 4.92 -5.80
C ALA A 407 10.17 5.17 -7.22
N THR A 408 9.31 4.29 -7.75
CA THR A 408 8.86 4.36 -9.15
C THR A 408 7.39 4.71 -9.28
N VAL A 409 6.52 4.08 -8.47
CA VAL A 409 5.07 4.33 -8.52
C VAL A 409 4.70 5.52 -7.63
N GLY A 410 5.45 5.75 -6.55
CA GLY A 410 5.16 6.77 -5.55
C GLY A 410 4.15 6.30 -4.49
N ILE A 411 4.02 4.99 -4.31
CA ILE A 411 3.18 4.36 -3.28
C ILE A 411 4.08 3.95 -2.12
N ASP A 412 3.81 4.54 -0.97
CA ASP A 412 4.48 4.23 0.30
C ASP A 412 3.53 3.50 1.27
N ASP A 413 2.29 3.21 0.83
CA ASP A 413 1.30 2.49 1.63
C ASP A 413 1.28 1.00 1.23
N PHE A 414 2.23 0.25 1.80
CA PHE A 414 2.36 -1.19 1.62
C PHE A 414 3.04 -1.82 2.84
N GLU A 415 2.71 -3.08 3.08
CA GLU A 415 3.27 -3.89 4.16
C GLU A 415 3.87 -5.16 3.56
N ILE A 416 5.06 -5.53 4.01
CA ILE A 416 5.77 -6.75 3.62
C ILE A 416 5.79 -7.68 4.82
N TYR A 417 5.15 -8.83 4.72
CA TYR A 417 5.15 -9.84 5.78
C TYR A 417 6.14 -10.95 5.46
N GLU A 418 7.10 -11.17 6.36
CA GLU A 418 8.16 -12.18 6.23
C GLU A 418 8.08 -13.17 7.39
N ARG A 419 8.06 -14.47 7.08
CA ARG A 419 7.99 -15.53 8.09
C ARG A 419 9.28 -15.63 8.90
N GLU A 420 10.40 -15.41 8.24
CA GLU A 420 11.72 -15.55 8.83
C GLU A 420 12.05 -14.36 9.75
N PRO A 421 12.98 -14.51 10.71
CA PRO A 421 13.47 -13.43 11.58
C PRO A 421 14.08 -12.22 10.89
N GLU A 422 14.53 -12.37 9.65
CA GLU A 422 15.26 -11.35 8.91
C GLU A 422 14.93 -11.39 7.42
N VAL A 423 15.24 -10.29 6.74
CA VAL A 423 15.12 -10.18 5.28
C VAL A 423 16.17 -11.05 4.57
N GLY A 424 15.87 -11.48 3.35
CA GLY A 424 16.83 -12.22 2.51
C GLY A 424 16.25 -13.41 1.77
N GLY A 425 15.13 -13.97 2.24
CA GLY A 425 14.45 -15.11 1.63
C GLY A 425 15.38 -16.32 1.47
N THR A 426 15.61 -16.79 0.24
CA THR A 426 16.53 -17.89 -0.06
C THR A 426 17.90 -17.72 0.60
N TRP A 427 18.43 -16.50 0.62
CA TRP A 427 19.75 -16.21 1.20
C TRP A 427 19.73 -16.12 2.71
N TYR A 428 18.57 -15.96 3.34
CA TYR A 428 18.46 -16.12 4.78
C TYR A 428 18.42 -17.61 5.17
N ILE A 429 17.63 -18.41 4.44
CA ILE A 429 17.39 -19.83 4.76
C ILE A 429 18.59 -20.71 4.42
N ASN A 430 19.27 -20.47 3.29
CA ASN A 430 20.39 -21.30 2.85
C ASN A 430 21.69 -20.61 3.22
N LYS A 431 22.22 -20.90 4.41
CA LYS A 431 23.50 -20.34 4.86
C LYS A 431 24.67 -20.92 4.07
N ASP A 432 25.71 -20.10 3.91
CA ASP A 432 26.91 -20.52 3.19
C ASP A 432 27.64 -21.65 3.90
N TRP A 433 28.30 -22.48 3.10
CA TRP A 433 29.17 -23.55 3.57
C TRP A 433 30.65 -23.19 3.40
N GLY A 434 30.97 -22.20 2.54
CA GLY A 434 32.34 -21.74 2.34
C GLY A 434 32.63 -21.21 0.92
N ASN A 435 33.83 -21.49 0.43
CA ASN A 435 34.63 -20.66 -0.48
C ASN A 435 34.08 -20.56 -1.92
N SER A 436 32.96 -19.87 -2.13
CA SER A 436 32.50 -19.56 -3.49
C SER A 436 33.33 -18.44 -4.12
N GLN A 437 33.89 -18.70 -5.30
CA GLN A 437 34.54 -17.66 -6.11
C GLN A 437 33.52 -16.69 -6.78
N TRP A 438 32.21 -16.97 -6.67
CA TRP A 438 31.15 -16.02 -7.02
C TRP A 438 30.68 -15.30 -5.74
N ALA A 439 29.74 -14.35 -5.83
CA ALA A 439 29.30 -13.64 -4.63
C ALA A 439 28.76 -14.66 -3.59
N PRO A 440 29.43 -14.81 -2.43
CA PRO A 440 29.02 -15.78 -1.41
C PRO A 440 27.71 -15.34 -0.77
N GLN A 441 27.00 -16.26 -0.12
CA GLN A 441 25.69 -15.98 0.43
C GLN A 441 25.68 -14.77 1.39
N PRO A 442 26.63 -14.58 2.33
CA PRO A 442 26.59 -13.47 3.27
C PRO A 442 26.70 -12.11 2.57
N ARG A 443 27.40 -12.06 1.44
CA ARG A 443 27.50 -10.85 0.61
C ARG A 443 26.16 -10.51 -0.06
N ILE A 444 25.41 -11.52 -0.49
CA ILE A 444 24.10 -11.32 -1.13
C ILE A 444 23.04 -10.97 -0.07
N GLU A 445 23.04 -11.63 1.08
CA GLU A 445 22.19 -11.27 2.23
C GLU A 445 22.48 -9.83 2.69
N GLY A 446 23.75 -9.46 2.84
CA GLY A 446 24.18 -8.10 3.17
C GLY A 446 23.70 -7.07 2.14
N TYR A 447 23.85 -7.35 0.84
CA TYR A 447 23.33 -6.48 -0.21
C TYR A 447 21.80 -6.28 -0.12
N ILE A 448 21.03 -7.31 0.22
CA ILE A 448 19.57 -7.17 0.40
C ILE A 448 19.26 -6.26 1.60
N LYS A 449 19.99 -6.42 2.70
CA LYS A 449 19.87 -5.56 3.89
C LYS A 449 20.25 -4.11 3.58
N ASP A 450 21.32 -3.89 2.82
CA ASP A 450 21.73 -2.56 2.34
C ASP A 450 20.62 -1.93 1.48
N VAL A 451 20.02 -2.68 0.55
CA VAL A 451 18.89 -2.17 -0.27
C VAL A 451 17.67 -1.82 0.59
N VAL A 452 17.34 -2.63 1.59
CA VAL A 452 16.25 -2.33 2.54
C VAL A 452 16.52 -1.00 3.27
N LYS A 453 17.76 -0.78 3.69
CA LYS A 453 18.19 0.47 4.34
C LYS A 453 18.17 1.65 3.37
N ASP A 454 18.79 1.52 2.20
CA ASP A 454 18.92 2.59 1.20
C ASP A 454 17.57 3.10 0.69
N PHE A 455 16.56 2.22 0.63
CA PHE A 455 15.20 2.56 0.22
C PHE A 455 14.25 2.84 1.39
N ASN A 456 14.74 2.87 2.63
CA ASN A 456 13.93 3.05 3.85
C ASN A 456 12.71 2.11 3.86
N LEU A 457 12.95 0.81 3.72
CA LEU A 457 11.91 -0.23 3.72
C LEU A 457 11.71 -0.89 5.08
N SER A 458 12.58 -0.65 6.06
CA SER A 458 12.53 -1.29 7.38
C SER A 458 11.17 -1.15 8.06
N ASP A 459 10.56 0.04 8.01
CA ASP A 459 9.25 0.31 8.63
C ASP A 459 8.07 -0.38 7.92
N HIS A 460 8.29 -0.89 6.71
CA HIS A 460 7.29 -1.61 5.92
C HIS A 460 7.41 -3.13 6.08
N ILE A 461 8.48 -3.63 6.69
CA ILE A 461 8.77 -5.07 6.75
C ILE A 461 8.48 -5.59 8.15
N HIS A 462 7.52 -6.52 8.24
CA HIS A 462 7.15 -7.23 9.45
C HIS A 462 7.70 -8.66 9.39
N VAL A 463 8.88 -8.84 9.98
CA VAL A 463 9.52 -10.16 10.14
C VAL A 463 8.78 -11.03 11.16
N LYS A 464 9.06 -12.34 11.15
CA LYS A 464 8.42 -13.33 12.03
C LYS A 464 6.88 -13.27 11.94
N ARG A 465 6.35 -13.05 10.74
CA ARG A 465 4.93 -13.03 10.42
C ARG A 465 4.62 -14.00 9.29
N THR A 466 3.77 -14.99 9.57
CA THR A 466 3.37 -16.00 8.59
C THR A 466 1.96 -15.72 8.11
N MET A 467 1.75 -15.60 6.80
CA MET A 467 0.40 -15.62 6.23
C MET A 467 -0.18 -17.04 6.35
N LEU A 468 -1.35 -17.15 6.97
CA LEU A 468 -2.08 -18.40 7.11
C LEU A 468 -3.10 -18.60 5.97
N ASN A 469 -3.84 -17.54 5.63
CA ASN A 469 -4.87 -17.58 4.58
C ASN A 469 -5.07 -16.17 4.00
N ALA A 470 -5.56 -16.08 2.77
CA ALA A 470 -5.97 -14.88 2.06
C ALA A 470 -7.26 -15.19 1.30
N ASN A 471 -8.36 -14.54 1.66
CA ASN A 471 -9.68 -14.74 1.06
C ASN A 471 -10.12 -13.49 0.31
N TRP A 472 -10.50 -13.63 -0.97
CA TRP A 472 -11.10 -12.52 -1.71
C TRP A 472 -12.53 -12.27 -1.24
N ASN A 473 -12.83 -11.06 -0.80
CA ASN A 473 -14.19 -10.61 -0.54
C ASN A 473 -14.76 -9.99 -1.82
N LYS A 474 -15.67 -10.71 -2.48
CA LYS A 474 -16.26 -10.28 -3.76
C LYS A 474 -17.18 -9.07 -3.61
N GLU A 475 -17.96 -8.98 -2.53
CA GLU A 475 -18.90 -7.88 -2.31
C GLU A 475 -18.18 -6.56 -2.03
N LYS A 476 -17.02 -6.64 -1.36
CA LYS A 476 -16.26 -5.48 -0.91
C LYS A 476 -14.99 -5.20 -1.71
N GLU A 477 -14.68 -6.05 -2.69
CA GLU A 477 -13.55 -5.94 -3.62
C GLU A 477 -12.16 -5.81 -2.94
N TYR A 478 -11.91 -6.58 -1.88
CA TYR A 478 -10.58 -6.66 -1.23
C TYR A 478 -10.23 -8.06 -0.71
N TRP A 479 -8.94 -8.32 -0.51
CA TRP A 479 -8.40 -9.49 0.18
C TRP A 479 -8.50 -9.35 1.69
N VAL A 480 -8.89 -10.42 2.36
CA VAL A 480 -8.82 -10.60 3.81
C VAL A 480 -7.68 -11.57 4.09
N VAL A 481 -6.56 -11.06 4.60
CA VAL A 481 -5.32 -11.80 4.85
C VAL A 481 -5.16 -12.07 6.34
N THR A 482 -5.14 -13.34 6.73
CA THR A 482 -4.90 -13.80 8.10
C THR A 482 -3.42 -14.05 8.31
N ILE A 483 -2.86 -13.46 9.36
CA ILE A 483 -1.43 -13.44 9.65
C ILE A 483 -1.21 -13.92 11.09
N LYS A 484 -0.22 -14.80 11.27
CA LYS A 484 0.27 -15.23 12.56
C LYS A 484 1.57 -14.53 12.91
N ASN A 485 1.62 -13.94 14.09
CA ASN A 485 2.85 -13.53 14.76
C ASN A 485 3.57 -14.76 15.30
N ASN A 486 4.73 -15.09 14.73
CA ASN A 486 5.49 -16.27 15.12
C ASN A 486 6.19 -16.12 16.49
N GLU A 487 6.31 -14.89 17.01
CA GLU A 487 6.91 -14.65 18.33
C GLU A 487 5.88 -14.74 19.45
N THR A 488 4.73 -14.07 19.30
CA THR A 488 3.69 -14.02 20.34
C THR A 488 2.64 -15.11 20.18
N GLY A 489 2.57 -15.76 19.01
CA GLY A 489 1.49 -16.68 18.66
C GLY A 489 0.18 -16.01 18.26
N GLU A 490 0.08 -14.68 18.39
CA GLU A 490 -1.10 -13.88 18.03
C GLU A 490 -1.49 -14.09 16.57
N ILE A 491 -2.78 -14.25 16.31
CA ILE A 491 -3.35 -14.32 14.98
C ILE A 491 -4.22 -13.09 14.77
N PHE A 492 -3.97 -12.35 13.71
CA PHE A 492 -4.71 -11.15 13.35
C PHE A 492 -5.00 -11.11 11.85
N THR A 493 -5.86 -10.19 11.44
CA THR A 493 -6.27 -10.03 10.05
C THR A 493 -5.85 -8.66 9.53
N ARG A 494 -5.57 -8.61 8.22
CA ARG A 494 -5.33 -7.40 7.43
C ARG A 494 -6.15 -7.44 6.17
N THR A 495 -6.55 -6.28 5.66
CA THR A 495 -7.25 -6.19 4.38
C THR A 495 -6.35 -5.59 3.32
N SER A 496 -6.47 -6.08 2.08
CA SER A 496 -5.73 -5.52 0.95
C SER A 496 -6.50 -5.50 -0.37
N ASN A 497 -6.58 -4.38 -1.10
CA ASN A 497 -7.08 -4.37 -2.47
C ASN A 497 -6.06 -5.00 -3.43
N ILE A 498 -4.78 -5.10 -3.04
CA ILE A 498 -3.73 -5.70 -3.87
C ILE A 498 -2.89 -6.65 -3.03
N LEU A 499 -2.97 -7.93 -3.34
CA LEU A 499 -2.15 -8.96 -2.71
C LEU A 499 -1.07 -9.43 -3.68
N ILE A 500 0.19 -9.26 -3.25
CA ILE A 500 1.38 -9.64 -4.01
C ILE A 500 2.06 -10.82 -3.31
N SER A 501 2.09 -11.95 -3.99
CA SER A 501 2.83 -13.11 -3.52
C SER A 501 4.28 -13.03 -3.98
N ALA A 502 5.20 -12.91 -3.02
CA ALA A 502 6.65 -12.92 -3.21
C ALA A 502 7.34 -14.00 -2.34
N HIS A 503 6.59 -15.05 -1.96
CA HIS A 503 7.04 -16.11 -1.04
C HIS A 503 8.25 -16.90 -1.58
N GLY A 504 8.38 -17.00 -2.91
CA GLY A 504 9.45 -17.71 -3.60
C GLY A 504 9.18 -19.20 -3.76
N GLY A 505 9.55 -19.77 -4.91
CA GLY A 505 9.23 -21.17 -5.23
C GLY A 505 10.22 -22.23 -4.71
N LEU A 506 11.17 -21.86 -3.84
CA LEU A 506 12.18 -22.75 -3.26
C LEU A 506 12.31 -22.46 -1.76
N ASP A 507 11.21 -22.60 -1.04
CA ASP A 507 11.07 -22.21 0.36
C ASP A 507 10.77 -23.40 1.30
N VAL A 508 9.91 -24.34 0.88
CA VAL A 508 9.52 -25.52 1.67
C VAL A 508 10.52 -26.67 1.44
N PRO A 509 11.32 -27.07 2.45
CA PRO A 509 12.24 -28.20 2.31
C PRO A 509 11.48 -29.50 2.08
N ARG A 510 12.04 -30.43 1.30
CA ARG A 510 11.42 -31.77 1.18
C ARG A 510 11.42 -32.49 2.53
N PRO A 511 10.37 -33.25 2.87
CA PRO A 511 10.41 -34.14 4.02
C PRO A 511 11.54 -35.14 3.86
N ILE A 512 12.14 -35.54 4.98
CA ILE A 512 13.10 -36.64 4.98
C ILE A 512 12.28 -37.93 5.09
N ASP A 513 12.49 -38.84 4.15
CA ASP A 513 11.76 -40.10 3.99
C ASP A 513 12.65 -41.32 4.20
N THR A 514 13.87 -41.14 4.73
CA THR A 514 14.80 -42.25 5.00
C THR A 514 14.39 -42.98 6.27
N PRO A 515 14.06 -44.29 6.23
CA PRO A 515 13.63 -45.04 7.41
C PRO A 515 14.72 -45.09 8.50
N GLY A 516 14.33 -45.04 9.78
CA GLY A 516 15.25 -45.20 10.92
C GLY A 516 16.00 -43.92 11.32
N ILE A 517 15.75 -42.79 10.66
CA ILE A 517 16.40 -41.52 10.95
C ILE A 517 16.22 -41.06 12.40
N GLU A 518 15.05 -41.32 12.99
CA GLU A 518 14.69 -40.99 14.36
C GLU A 518 15.56 -41.68 15.42
N THR A 519 16.29 -42.74 15.04
CA THR A 519 17.16 -43.49 15.95
C THR A 519 18.64 -43.09 15.87
N PHE A 520 19.02 -42.25 14.91
CA PHE A 520 20.40 -41.85 14.71
C PHE A 520 20.92 -41.00 15.88
N LYS A 521 22.07 -41.36 16.43
CA LYS A 521 22.68 -40.71 17.61
C LYS A 521 23.58 -39.51 17.26
N GLY A 522 23.99 -39.39 16.00
CA GLY A 522 24.83 -38.30 15.51
C GLY A 522 24.05 -37.06 15.06
N ASP A 523 24.76 -36.09 14.48
CA ASP A 523 24.17 -34.84 14.04
C ASP A 523 23.41 -35.00 12.70
N ILE A 524 22.15 -34.57 12.64
CA ILE A 524 21.37 -34.53 11.40
C ILE A 524 21.25 -33.09 10.93
N LEU A 525 21.89 -32.79 9.80
CA LEU A 525 21.95 -31.46 9.23
C LEU A 525 21.11 -31.40 7.96
N ARG A 526 20.37 -30.31 7.79
CA ARG A 526 19.74 -29.98 6.52
C ARG A 526 20.56 -28.89 5.83
N SER A 527 20.67 -29.00 4.52
CA SER A 527 21.32 -27.96 3.72
C SER A 527 20.61 -26.60 3.81
N GLN A 528 19.29 -26.63 4.00
CA GLN A 528 18.52 -25.47 4.44
C GLN A 528 18.63 -25.32 5.95
N ARG A 529 18.86 -24.10 6.44
CA ARG A 529 19.03 -23.79 7.86
C ARG A 529 20.13 -24.62 8.51
N TYR A 530 21.24 -24.75 7.78
CA TYR A 530 22.43 -25.44 8.24
C TYR A 530 22.88 -24.88 9.60
N ASP A 531 23.06 -25.77 10.57
CA ASP A 531 23.65 -25.43 11.86
C ASP A 531 25.17 -25.35 11.71
N GLN A 532 25.66 -24.12 11.66
CA GLN A 532 27.09 -23.82 11.52
C GLN A 532 27.89 -24.09 12.81
N THR A 533 27.24 -24.46 13.92
CA THR A 533 27.93 -24.79 15.18
C THR A 533 28.49 -26.22 15.19
N VAL A 534 28.02 -27.08 14.28
CA VAL A 534 28.49 -28.45 14.17
C VAL A 534 29.83 -28.51 13.43
N ASP A 535 30.90 -28.78 14.18
CA ASP A 535 32.21 -29.06 13.60
C ASP A 535 32.20 -30.41 12.87
N LEU A 536 32.67 -30.39 11.63
CA LEU A 536 32.77 -31.57 10.76
C LEU A 536 34.20 -32.13 10.72
N THR A 537 35.17 -31.44 11.33
CA THR A 537 36.58 -31.80 11.28
C THR A 537 36.80 -33.17 11.90
N GLY A 538 37.40 -34.09 11.14
CA GLY A 538 37.69 -35.45 11.62
C GLY A 538 36.47 -36.36 11.83
N LYS A 539 35.26 -35.94 11.42
CA LYS A 539 34.03 -36.75 11.50
C LYS A 539 33.80 -37.60 10.24
N ASN A 540 33.06 -38.69 10.38
CA ASN A 540 32.49 -39.46 9.28
C ASN A 540 31.18 -38.81 8.82
N VAL A 541 31.15 -38.27 7.60
CA VAL A 541 30.03 -37.47 7.11
C VAL A 541 29.35 -38.16 5.93
N VAL A 542 28.04 -38.38 6.05
CA VAL A 542 27.22 -38.87 4.93
C VAL A 542 26.41 -37.74 4.34
N VAL A 543 26.49 -37.53 3.01
CA VAL A 543 25.71 -36.52 2.29
C VAL A 543 24.67 -37.20 1.40
N ILE A 544 23.38 -36.90 1.61
CA ILE A 544 22.28 -37.43 0.80
C ILE A 544 21.82 -36.37 -0.19
N GLY A 545 22.03 -36.63 -1.48
CA GLY A 545 21.70 -35.73 -2.59
C GLY A 545 22.92 -35.38 -3.45
N ASN A 546 22.67 -34.92 -4.68
CA ASN A 546 23.73 -34.61 -5.64
C ASN A 546 23.41 -33.45 -6.61
N ALA A 547 22.46 -32.60 -6.23
CA ALA A 547 22.15 -31.37 -6.96
C ALA A 547 23.15 -30.25 -6.59
N CYS A 548 22.89 -29.02 -7.06
CA CYS A 548 23.77 -27.86 -6.85
C CYS A 548 24.24 -27.71 -5.39
N THR A 549 23.33 -27.83 -4.43
CA THR A 549 23.63 -27.66 -3.01
C THR A 549 24.60 -28.72 -2.49
N ALA A 550 24.35 -30.00 -2.80
CA ALA A 550 25.22 -31.09 -2.35
C ALA A 550 26.64 -30.94 -2.90
N THR A 551 26.77 -30.57 -4.17
CA THR A 551 28.08 -30.44 -4.83
C THR A 551 28.88 -29.29 -4.25
N GLN A 552 28.21 -28.19 -3.86
CA GLN A 552 28.85 -27.06 -3.18
C GLN A 552 29.32 -27.43 -1.77
N ILE A 553 28.50 -28.18 -1.02
CA ILE A 553 28.85 -28.66 0.32
C ILE A 553 30.07 -29.58 0.25
N ILE A 554 30.01 -30.61 -0.61
CA ILE A 554 31.05 -31.64 -0.70
C ILE A 554 32.40 -31.04 -1.12
N GLY A 555 32.42 -30.13 -2.10
CA GLY A 555 33.65 -29.48 -2.53
C GLY A 555 34.37 -28.74 -1.39
N GLU A 556 33.63 -28.18 -0.44
CA GLU A 556 34.16 -27.40 0.69
C GLU A 556 34.51 -28.26 1.92
N ILE A 557 33.72 -29.29 2.23
CA ILE A 557 33.93 -30.09 3.45
C ILE A 557 34.86 -31.28 3.24
N ALA A 558 35.00 -31.79 2.01
CA ALA A 558 35.83 -32.97 1.71
C ALA A 558 37.27 -32.87 2.25
N PRO A 559 37.96 -31.72 2.22
CA PRO A 559 39.31 -31.60 2.78
C PRO A 559 39.41 -31.68 4.32
N LYS A 560 38.28 -31.58 5.05
CA LYS A 560 38.25 -31.41 6.52
C LYS A 560 37.75 -32.64 7.28
N VAL A 561 36.93 -33.46 6.63
CA VAL A 561 36.26 -34.62 7.24
C VAL A 561 37.16 -35.86 7.23
N LYS A 562 36.90 -36.83 8.13
CA LYS A 562 37.63 -38.11 8.17
C LYS A 562 37.21 -39.04 7.03
N THR A 563 35.89 -39.17 6.81
CA THR A 563 35.33 -39.88 5.66
C THR A 563 34.14 -39.09 5.13
N LEU A 564 33.91 -39.14 3.81
CA LEU A 564 32.75 -38.54 3.17
C LEU A 564 32.10 -39.56 2.25
N THR A 565 30.85 -39.91 2.52
CA THR A 565 30.08 -40.79 1.63
C THR A 565 28.87 -40.06 1.08
N GLN A 566 28.76 -39.98 -0.24
CA GLN A 566 27.64 -39.34 -0.91
C GLN A 566 26.67 -40.38 -1.47
N PHE A 567 25.38 -40.25 -1.15
CA PHE A 567 24.29 -40.97 -1.84
C PHE A 567 23.69 -40.11 -2.95
N ALA A 568 23.90 -40.53 -4.20
CA ALA A 568 23.63 -39.76 -5.42
C ALA A 568 22.83 -40.57 -6.45
N ARG A 569 21.49 -40.52 -6.36
CA ARG A 569 20.62 -41.34 -7.22
C ARG A 569 20.64 -40.96 -8.71
N GLY A 570 20.74 -39.68 -9.06
CA GLY A 570 20.42 -39.21 -10.42
C GLY A 570 21.55 -38.41 -11.08
N LYS A 571 21.94 -38.76 -12.30
CA LYS A 571 23.02 -38.08 -13.04
C LYS A 571 22.74 -36.58 -13.24
N GLN A 572 23.79 -35.74 -13.29
CA GLN A 572 23.73 -34.28 -13.45
C GLN A 572 24.75 -33.77 -14.47
N TRP A 573 24.45 -32.66 -15.15
CA TRP A 573 25.40 -32.02 -16.06
C TRP A 573 26.30 -31.02 -15.31
N PHE A 574 27.62 -31.28 -15.30
CA PHE A 574 28.65 -30.43 -14.68
C PHE A 574 29.37 -29.58 -15.71
N LEU A 575 29.28 -28.25 -15.60
CA LEU A 575 29.99 -27.34 -16.49
C LEU A 575 31.12 -26.63 -15.75
N PRO A 576 32.22 -26.30 -16.45
CA PRO A 576 33.25 -25.43 -15.90
C PRO A 576 32.63 -24.09 -15.53
N LYS A 577 33.07 -23.55 -14.40
CA LYS A 577 32.67 -22.24 -13.92
C LYS A 577 33.18 -21.13 -14.86
N PRO A 578 32.31 -20.21 -15.33
CA PRO A 578 32.75 -19.02 -16.05
C PRO A 578 33.64 -18.13 -15.17
N VAL A 579 34.80 -17.72 -15.70
CA VAL A 579 35.68 -16.76 -15.04
C VAL A 579 35.07 -15.36 -15.17
N VAL A 580 34.89 -14.67 -14.03
CA VAL A 580 34.28 -13.33 -13.98
C VAL A 580 35.16 -12.39 -13.16
N HIS A 581 35.88 -11.49 -13.83
CA HIS A 581 36.79 -10.51 -13.19
C HIS A 581 36.12 -9.20 -12.76
N LEU A 582 34.83 -9.22 -12.41
CA LEU A 582 34.10 -8.02 -11.97
C LEU A 582 34.54 -7.51 -10.58
N GLY A 583 35.40 -8.27 -9.89
CA GLY A 583 35.96 -7.91 -8.59
C GLY A 583 37.13 -6.92 -8.63
N HIS A 584 37.77 -6.71 -9.79
CA HIS A 584 38.98 -5.89 -9.88
C HIS A 584 38.70 -4.43 -9.47
N PRO A 585 39.55 -3.78 -8.66
CA PRO A 585 39.29 -2.41 -8.15
C PRO A 585 38.98 -1.40 -9.26
N VAL A 586 39.71 -1.47 -10.37
CA VAL A 586 39.49 -0.59 -11.53
C VAL A 586 38.12 -0.85 -12.16
N VAL A 587 37.69 -2.11 -12.30
CA VAL A 587 36.37 -2.44 -12.86
C VAL A 587 35.25 -1.97 -11.93
N ARG A 588 35.42 -2.12 -10.60
CA ARG A 588 34.48 -1.59 -9.62
C ARG A 588 34.39 -0.07 -9.66
N TRP A 589 35.53 0.60 -9.77
CA TRP A 589 35.59 2.05 -9.94
C TRP A 589 34.86 2.49 -11.21
N MET A 590 35.14 1.85 -12.34
CA MET A 590 34.49 2.14 -13.63
C MET A 590 32.98 1.94 -13.52
N LEU A 591 32.51 0.83 -12.97
CA LEU A 591 31.07 0.56 -12.80
C LEU A 591 30.36 1.53 -11.86
N LYS A 592 31.08 2.13 -10.90
CA LYS A 592 30.54 3.10 -9.94
C LYS A 592 30.49 4.52 -10.51
N TYR A 593 31.52 4.94 -11.25
CA TYR A 593 31.71 6.34 -11.62
C TYR A 593 31.49 6.65 -13.10
N ILE A 594 31.53 5.68 -14.01
CA ILE A 594 31.23 5.90 -15.43
C ILE A 594 29.71 5.77 -15.64
N PRO A 595 28.99 6.87 -15.97
CA PRO A 595 27.56 6.82 -16.23
C PRO A 595 27.23 5.84 -17.36
N GLY A 596 26.09 5.14 -17.25
CA GLY A 596 25.63 4.19 -18.26
C GLY A 596 26.39 2.85 -18.33
N LEU A 597 27.65 2.76 -17.90
CA LEU A 597 28.45 1.53 -18.02
C LEU A 597 27.84 0.34 -17.28
N HIS A 598 27.39 0.55 -16.04
CA HIS A 598 26.71 -0.50 -15.27
C HIS A 598 25.42 -0.98 -15.96
N THR A 599 24.66 -0.06 -16.56
CA THR A 599 23.44 -0.38 -17.33
C THR A 599 23.77 -1.17 -18.60
N ALA A 600 24.80 -0.75 -19.34
CA ALA A 600 25.27 -1.44 -20.54
C ALA A 600 25.74 -2.86 -20.22
N LEU A 601 26.52 -3.05 -19.14
CA LEU A 601 26.94 -4.37 -18.69
C LEU A 601 25.74 -5.25 -18.33
N ARG A 602 24.71 -4.71 -17.65
CA ARG A 602 23.46 -5.46 -17.37
C ARG A 602 22.73 -5.84 -18.66
N GLY A 603 22.72 -4.95 -19.65
CA GLY A 603 22.18 -5.22 -20.98
C GLY A 603 22.93 -6.35 -21.71
N LEU A 604 24.25 -6.34 -21.66
CA LEU A 604 25.10 -7.39 -22.22
C LEU A 604 24.85 -8.74 -21.53
N VAL A 605 24.87 -8.77 -20.20
CA VAL A 605 24.57 -9.98 -19.42
C VAL A 605 23.18 -10.50 -19.75
N PHE A 606 22.19 -9.61 -19.87
CA PHE A 606 20.85 -9.97 -20.31
C PHE A 606 20.87 -10.62 -21.70
N GLY A 607 21.51 -9.99 -22.70
CA GLY A 607 21.60 -10.53 -24.06
C GLY A 607 22.29 -11.89 -24.12
N VAL A 608 23.37 -12.08 -23.35
CA VAL A 608 24.09 -13.36 -23.26
C VAL A 608 23.21 -14.45 -22.63
N VAL A 609 22.52 -14.14 -21.52
CA VAL A 609 21.61 -15.10 -20.85
C VAL A 609 20.42 -15.43 -21.75
N ASP A 610 19.86 -14.45 -22.44
CA ASP A 610 18.73 -14.65 -23.35
C ASP A 610 19.13 -15.46 -24.59
N TYR A 611 20.32 -15.18 -25.14
CA TYR A 611 20.92 -16.00 -26.18
C TYR A 611 21.10 -17.45 -25.73
N PHE A 612 21.46 -17.70 -24.47
CA PHE A 612 21.54 -19.07 -23.94
C PHE A 612 20.20 -19.79 -23.86
N MET A 613 19.06 -19.08 -23.82
CA MET A 613 17.75 -19.75 -23.94
C MET A 613 17.58 -20.41 -25.31
N LYS A 614 18.32 -19.97 -26.36
CA LYS A 614 18.31 -20.62 -27.67
C LYS A 614 18.69 -22.12 -27.59
N ALA A 615 19.59 -22.48 -26.66
CA ALA A 615 20.01 -23.86 -26.47
C ALA A 615 18.90 -24.78 -25.96
N MET A 616 17.83 -24.21 -25.39
CA MET A 616 16.75 -24.99 -24.77
C MET A 616 15.68 -25.43 -25.77
N TYR A 617 15.62 -24.80 -26.95
CA TYR A 617 14.71 -25.20 -28.04
C TYR A 617 15.17 -26.51 -28.68
N VAL A 618 14.28 -27.49 -28.80
CA VAL A 618 14.61 -28.84 -29.30
C VAL A 618 15.31 -28.79 -30.66
N LYS A 619 14.74 -28.12 -31.68
CA LYS A 619 15.37 -28.05 -33.01
C LYS A 619 16.53 -27.04 -33.07
N ASN A 620 16.26 -25.77 -32.75
CA ASN A 620 17.20 -24.68 -32.99
C ASN A 620 18.38 -24.62 -32.00
N GLY A 621 18.33 -25.40 -30.92
CA GLY A 621 19.34 -25.45 -29.87
C GLY A 621 20.29 -26.64 -29.95
N GLU A 622 20.07 -27.60 -30.86
CA GLU A 622 20.75 -28.91 -30.86
C GLU A 622 22.28 -28.80 -30.92
N ALA A 623 22.83 -28.08 -31.89
CA ALA A 623 24.28 -27.90 -32.02
C ALA A 623 24.90 -27.27 -30.76
N THR A 624 24.19 -26.31 -30.13
CA THR A 624 24.65 -25.65 -28.90
C THR A 624 24.62 -26.63 -27.72
N ARG A 625 23.59 -27.48 -27.62
CA ARG A 625 23.52 -28.53 -26.60
C ARG A 625 24.62 -29.56 -26.78
N LYS A 626 24.84 -30.06 -28.01
CA LYS A 626 25.89 -31.03 -28.32
C LYS A 626 27.27 -30.55 -27.87
N LYS A 627 27.65 -29.33 -28.27
CA LYS A 627 28.92 -28.70 -27.86
C LYS A 627 29.04 -28.59 -26.33
N ARG A 628 27.96 -28.24 -25.63
CA ARG A 628 27.96 -28.12 -24.17
C ARG A 628 28.03 -29.47 -23.46
N MET A 629 27.36 -30.50 -23.97
CA MET A 629 27.46 -31.87 -23.46
C MET A 629 28.88 -32.40 -23.63
N GLU A 630 29.51 -32.19 -24.79
CA GLU A 630 30.92 -32.54 -25.01
C GLU A 630 31.87 -31.80 -24.05
N THR A 631 31.64 -30.51 -23.85
CA THR A 631 32.40 -29.70 -22.88
C THR A 631 32.26 -30.27 -21.46
N SER A 632 31.04 -30.62 -21.05
CA SER A 632 30.76 -31.20 -19.75
C SER A 632 31.40 -32.59 -19.59
N LYS A 633 31.26 -33.48 -20.59
CA LYS A 633 31.88 -34.81 -20.59
C LYS A 633 33.39 -34.70 -20.45
N ARG A 634 34.03 -33.78 -21.18
CA ARG A 634 35.47 -33.52 -21.07
C ARG A 634 35.83 -33.01 -19.68
N HIS A 635 35.07 -32.08 -19.14
CA HIS A 635 35.28 -31.52 -17.79
C HIS A 635 35.23 -32.61 -16.71
N VAL A 636 34.22 -33.50 -16.76
CA VAL A 636 34.11 -34.66 -15.84
C VAL A 636 35.27 -35.62 -16.02
N LYS A 637 35.58 -36.02 -17.26
CA LYS A 637 36.67 -36.96 -17.54
C LYS A 637 38.05 -36.45 -17.10
N ASN A 638 38.25 -35.14 -17.17
CA ASN A 638 39.51 -34.51 -16.80
C ASN A 638 39.70 -34.36 -15.28
N LEU A 639 38.62 -34.26 -14.50
CA LEU A 639 38.69 -33.90 -13.08
C LEU A 639 38.24 -34.99 -12.12
N ALA A 640 37.35 -35.90 -12.53
CA ALA A 640 36.84 -36.97 -11.66
C ALA A 640 37.49 -38.33 -12.00
N PRO A 641 37.65 -39.24 -11.01
CA PRO A 641 38.13 -40.59 -11.25
C PRO A 641 37.28 -41.38 -12.24
N ALA A 642 37.92 -42.25 -13.03
CA ALA A 642 37.26 -43.09 -14.03
C ALA A 642 36.12 -43.94 -13.45
N LYS A 643 36.27 -44.45 -12.21
CA LYS A 643 35.24 -45.24 -11.52
C LYS A 643 33.89 -44.54 -11.34
N TYR A 644 33.86 -43.20 -11.39
CA TYR A 644 32.64 -42.41 -11.22
C TYR A 644 32.09 -41.83 -12.52
N HIS A 645 32.72 -42.05 -13.67
CA HIS A 645 32.28 -41.44 -14.95
C HIS A 645 30.86 -41.87 -15.32
N ASP A 646 30.51 -43.14 -15.13
CA ASP A 646 29.17 -43.66 -15.42
C ASP A 646 28.10 -43.06 -14.50
N ALA A 647 28.45 -42.80 -13.24
CA ALA A 647 27.59 -42.15 -12.25
C ALA A 647 27.36 -40.66 -12.56
N LEU A 648 28.37 -39.99 -13.12
CA LEU A 648 28.38 -38.53 -13.30
C LEU A 648 27.89 -38.08 -14.67
N ILE A 649 28.13 -38.84 -15.74
CA ILE A 649 27.82 -38.43 -17.12
C ILE A 649 26.38 -38.83 -17.51
N PRO A 650 25.47 -37.87 -17.73
CA PRO A 650 24.09 -38.17 -18.09
C PRO A 650 23.92 -38.74 -19.50
N ASP A 651 22.83 -39.51 -19.65
CA ASP A 651 22.26 -40.00 -20.91
C ASP A 651 21.16 -39.10 -21.48
N PHE A 652 20.65 -38.17 -20.67
CA PHE A 652 19.65 -37.17 -21.05
C PHE A 652 20.27 -35.85 -21.54
N GLN A 653 19.56 -35.08 -22.38
CA GLN A 653 20.05 -33.85 -22.99
C GLN A 653 20.26 -32.72 -21.97
N ILE A 654 21.30 -31.91 -22.21
CA ILE A 654 21.54 -30.72 -21.37
C ILE A 654 20.39 -29.70 -21.51
N GLY A 655 19.87 -29.23 -20.38
CA GLY A 655 18.69 -28.37 -20.32
C GLY A 655 17.43 -29.08 -19.80
N ALA A 656 17.35 -30.41 -19.86
CA ALA A 656 16.26 -31.17 -19.25
C ALA A 656 16.22 -31.03 -17.72
N LYS A 657 17.40 -30.84 -17.10
CA LYS A 657 17.57 -30.44 -15.70
C LYS A 657 18.41 -29.18 -15.60
N ARG A 658 18.32 -28.51 -14.44
CA ARG A 658 19.25 -27.43 -14.07
C ARG A 658 20.68 -27.97 -14.05
N ARG A 659 21.54 -27.39 -14.90
CA ARG A 659 22.99 -27.64 -14.91
C ARG A 659 23.66 -27.18 -13.60
N ILE A 660 24.77 -27.82 -13.25
CA ILE A 660 25.63 -27.49 -12.12
C ILE A 660 26.89 -26.81 -12.65
N PHE A 661 27.31 -25.71 -12.03
CA PHE A 661 28.66 -25.20 -12.23
C PHE A 661 29.54 -25.82 -11.17
N ASP A 662 30.61 -26.49 -11.60
CA ASP A 662 31.52 -27.21 -10.72
C ASP A 662 32.33 -26.23 -9.87
N GLU A 663 32.24 -26.38 -8.55
CA GLU A 663 33.00 -25.65 -7.53
C GLU A 663 33.87 -26.66 -6.75
N ASP A 664 34.83 -27.25 -7.45
CA ASP A 664 35.78 -28.27 -6.97
C ASP A 664 35.20 -29.61 -6.51
N TYR A 665 33.89 -29.84 -6.68
CA TYR A 665 33.23 -31.12 -6.42
C TYR A 665 33.85 -32.28 -7.24
N LEU A 666 34.09 -32.10 -8.53
CA LEU A 666 34.67 -33.18 -9.34
C LEU A 666 36.07 -33.55 -8.87
N LYS A 667 36.86 -32.57 -8.41
CA LYS A 667 38.20 -32.80 -7.87
C LYS A 667 38.14 -33.50 -6.51
N SER A 668 37.19 -33.15 -5.65
CA SER A 668 37.07 -33.76 -4.32
C SER A 668 36.80 -35.26 -4.39
N LEU A 669 36.26 -35.78 -5.50
CA LEU A 669 36.07 -37.22 -5.70
C LEU A 669 37.40 -38.00 -5.86
N ASN A 670 38.54 -37.32 -6.00
CA ASN A 670 39.86 -37.97 -6.04
C ASN A 670 40.47 -38.21 -4.65
N TYR A 671 39.86 -37.69 -3.57
CA TYR A 671 40.32 -38.01 -2.23
C TYR A 671 40.01 -39.48 -1.89
N ASP A 672 40.96 -40.19 -1.30
CA ASP A 672 40.82 -41.61 -0.97
C ASP A 672 39.69 -41.88 0.05
N HIS A 673 39.36 -40.89 0.88
CA HIS A 673 38.30 -40.95 1.90
C HIS A 673 36.94 -40.44 1.42
N VAL A 674 36.78 -40.16 0.12
CA VAL A 674 35.51 -39.73 -0.48
C VAL A 674 34.95 -40.85 -1.35
N ASP A 675 33.70 -41.25 -1.07
CA ASP A 675 32.98 -42.25 -1.87
C ASP A 675 31.63 -41.75 -2.40
N LEU A 676 31.30 -42.17 -3.62
CA LEU A 676 30.08 -41.81 -4.34
C LEU A 676 29.27 -43.07 -4.62
N ILE A 677 28.11 -43.17 -3.96
CA ILE A 677 27.19 -44.29 -4.06
C ILE A 677 25.98 -43.88 -4.92
N THR A 678 25.67 -44.66 -5.95
CA THR A 678 24.59 -44.36 -6.93
C THR A 678 23.24 -44.96 -6.55
N GLU A 679 22.91 -45.04 -5.27
CA GLU A 679 21.66 -45.62 -4.78
C GLU A 679 21.00 -44.73 -3.71
N ARG A 680 19.82 -45.14 -3.24
CA ARG A 680 19.20 -44.53 -2.05
C ARG A 680 19.64 -45.30 -0.81
N PRO A 681 19.83 -44.64 0.34
CA PRO A 681 19.93 -45.36 1.60
C PRO A 681 18.73 -46.29 1.80
N ALA A 682 18.96 -47.50 2.29
CA ALA A 682 17.89 -48.44 2.63
C ALA A 682 17.23 -48.05 3.96
N ARG A 683 18.05 -47.74 4.96
CA ARG A 683 17.65 -47.21 6.28
C ARG A 683 18.84 -46.55 6.97
N ILE A 684 18.57 -45.88 8.08
CA ILE A 684 19.54 -45.37 9.04
C ILE A 684 19.47 -46.22 10.31
N THR A 685 20.62 -46.47 10.94
CA THR A 685 20.74 -47.09 12.27
C THR A 685 21.18 -46.04 13.28
N GLU A 686 21.49 -46.46 14.52
CA GLU A 686 21.99 -45.54 15.53
C GLU A 686 23.29 -44.81 15.13
N ASN A 687 24.18 -45.44 14.35
CA ASN A 687 25.52 -44.90 14.04
C ASN A 687 25.94 -45.08 12.57
N SER A 688 25.03 -45.52 11.69
CA SER A 688 25.36 -45.83 10.30
C SER A 688 24.22 -45.57 9.33
N VAL A 689 24.56 -45.39 8.07
CA VAL A 689 23.63 -45.36 6.94
C VAL A 689 23.77 -46.69 6.18
N VAL A 690 22.69 -47.43 6.05
CA VAL A 690 22.68 -48.77 5.45
C VAL A 690 22.40 -48.66 3.95
N ARG A 691 23.26 -49.29 3.15
CA ARG A 691 23.12 -49.43 1.70
C ARG A 691 22.04 -50.44 1.34
N GLN A 692 21.65 -50.52 0.06
CA GLN A 692 20.63 -51.48 -0.40
C GLN A 692 21.10 -52.93 -0.28
N ASP A 693 22.42 -53.16 -0.39
CA ASP A 693 23.06 -54.46 -0.22
C ASP A 693 23.27 -54.87 1.26
N GLY A 694 22.82 -54.03 2.20
CA GLY A 694 22.97 -54.26 3.64
C GLY A 694 24.29 -53.78 4.24
N THR A 695 25.24 -53.28 3.43
CA THR A 695 26.50 -52.71 3.91
C THR A 695 26.25 -51.48 4.77
N GLU A 696 26.89 -51.40 5.93
CA GLU A 696 26.81 -50.23 6.81
C GLU A 696 27.90 -49.21 6.52
N VAL A 697 27.51 -47.94 6.37
CA VAL A 697 28.40 -46.79 6.23
C VAL A 697 28.41 -46.02 7.55
N PRO A 698 29.50 -46.02 8.34
CA PRO A 698 29.58 -45.26 9.57
C PRO A 698 29.31 -43.77 9.35
N ALA A 699 28.51 -43.16 10.22
CA ALA A 699 28.18 -41.75 10.14
C ALA A 699 28.15 -41.12 11.53
N ASP A 700 28.94 -40.07 11.73
CA ASP A 700 28.82 -39.17 12.88
C ASP A 700 27.87 -38.02 12.56
N VAL A 701 27.76 -37.67 11.26
CA VAL A 701 26.90 -36.60 10.75
C VAL A 701 26.23 -37.03 9.45
N ILE A 702 24.92 -36.74 9.31
CA ILE A 702 24.17 -36.93 8.07
C ILE A 702 23.69 -35.57 7.56
N ILE A 703 24.09 -35.20 6.34
CA ILE A 703 23.69 -33.95 5.67
C ILE A 703 22.67 -34.23 4.57
N TYR A 704 21.46 -33.72 4.72
CA TYR A 704 20.40 -33.78 3.72
C TYR A 704 20.44 -32.58 2.76
N ALA A 705 20.86 -32.85 1.52
CA ALA A 705 20.90 -31.91 0.40
C ALA A 705 19.88 -32.28 -0.69
N ILE A 706 18.65 -32.59 -0.26
CA ILE A 706 17.57 -33.16 -1.08
C ILE A 706 16.60 -32.12 -1.69
N GLY A 707 16.89 -30.82 -1.51
CA GLY A 707 16.16 -29.72 -2.16
C GLY A 707 14.80 -29.39 -1.52
N PHE A 708 13.91 -28.81 -2.34
CA PHE A 708 12.62 -28.24 -1.92
C PHE A 708 11.43 -28.98 -2.55
N ASP A 709 10.27 -28.93 -1.91
CA ASP A 709 9.01 -29.37 -2.49
C ASP A 709 8.44 -28.26 -3.39
N THR A 710 8.71 -28.37 -4.68
CA THR A 710 8.19 -27.46 -5.71
C THR A 710 6.88 -27.94 -6.32
N THR A 711 6.46 -29.16 -6.00
CA THR A 711 5.34 -29.85 -6.65
C THR A 711 4.01 -29.56 -5.96
N THR A 712 3.99 -29.48 -4.64
CA THR A 712 2.73 -29.27 -3.91
C THR A 712 2.37 -27.79 -3.79
N ASN A 713 3.38 -26.90 -3.85
CA ASN A 713 3.31 -25.46 -3.58
C ASN A 713 2.12 -25.09 -2.66
N LYS A 714 2.10 -25.70 -1.47
CA LYS A 714 0.97 -25.60 -0.53
C LYS A 714 0.65 -24.16 -0.15
N PHE A 715 1.61 -23.25 -0.28
CA PHE A 715 1.37 -21.82 -0.08
C PHE A 715 0.25 -21.28 -0.98
N LEU A 716 0.04 -21.86 -2.17
CA LEU A 716 -1.08 -21.50 -3.06
C LEU A 716 -2.44 -21.96 -2.55
N GLU A 717 -2.52 -22.94 -1.65
CA GLU A 717 -3.77 -23.35 -0.99
C GLU A 717 -4.30 -22.27 -0.05
N ASN A 718 -3.40 -21.38 0.42
CA ASN A 718 -3.74 -20.28 1.30
C ASN A 718 -4.41 -19.11 0.57
N PHE A 719 -4.58 -19.16 -0.76
CA PHE A 719 -5.31 -18.14 -1.52
C PHE A 719 -6.64 -18.72 -1.96
N ASN A 720 -7.72 -18.12 -1.48
CA ASN A 720 -9.07 -18.60 -1.68
C ASN A 720 -9.93 -17.52 -2.35
N ASN A 721 -10.67 -17.92 -3.37
CA ASN A 721 -11.69 -17.10 -4.02
C ASN A 721 -12.98 -17.91 -4.14
N ASN A 722 -13.99 -17.58 -3.33
CA ASN A 722 -15.31 -18.23 -3.34
C ASN A 722 -15.26 -19.78 -3.29
N GLY A 723 -14.42 -20.34 -2.42
CA GLY A 723 -14.32 -21.79 -2.19
C GLY A 723 -13.40 -22.56 -3.13
N LEU A 724 -12.79 -21.89 -4.11
CA LEU A 724 -11.72 -22.45 -4.96
C LEU A 724 -10.37 -21.88 -4.54
N ASN A 725 -9.44 -22.74 -4.14
CA ASN A 725 -8.07 -22.30 -3.86
C ASN A 725 -7.21 -22.26 -5.13
N LEU A 726 -6.18 -21.42 -5.16
CA LEU A 726 -5.34 -21.25 -6.35
C LEU A 726 -4.69 -22.56 -6.81
N ARG A 727 -4.37 -23.48 -5.89
CA ARG A 727 -3.82 -24.80 -6.26
C ARG A 727 -4.82 -25.66 -7.02
N GLN A 728 -6.07 -25.75 -6.56
CA GLN A 728 -7.14 -26.46 -7.25
C GLN A 728 -7.40 -25.85 -8.63
N HIS A 729 -7.38 -24.51 -8.71
CA HIS A 729 -7.47 -23.81 -9.98
C HIS A 729 -6.33 -24.23 -10.93
N PHE A 730 -5.07 -24.18 -10.49
CA PHE A 730 -3.92 -24.58 -11.30
C PHE A 730 -3.89 -26.07 -11.68
N ALA A 731 -4.40 -26.95 -10.82
CA ALA A 731 -4.54 -28.37 -11.15
C ALA A 731 -5.51 -28.57 -12.33
N ASN A 732 -6.60 -27.79 -12.38
CA ASN A 732 -7.60 -27.86 -13.44
C ASN A 732 -7.11 -27.27 -14.78
N VAL A 733 -6.37 -26.14 -14.75
CA VAL A 733 -5.84 -25.51 -15.98
C VAL A 733 -4.45 -26.03 -16.40
N GLY A 734 -3.79 -26.82 -15.55
CA GLY A 734 -2.59 -27.61 -15.85
C GLY A 734 -1.29 -26.83 -16.03
N THR A 735 -1.24 -25.53 -15.70
CA THR A 735 -0.08 -24.65 -15.94
C THR A 735 -0.04 -23.53 -14.90
N VAL A 736 1.14 -23.09 -14.45
CA VAL A 736 1.27 -21.84 -13.67
C VAL A 736 1.08 -20.68 -14.63
N GLN A 737 -0.18 -20.31 -14.83
CA GLN A 737 -0.53 -19.05 -15.47
C GLN A 737 -0.25 -17.92 -14.48
N THR A 738 0.06 -16.73 -14.99
CA THR A 738 -0.15 -15.50 -14.22
C THR A 738 -1.65 -15.41 -14.01
N VAL A 739 -2.20 -16.01 -12.95
CA VAL A 739 -3.63 -15.91 -12.65
C VAL A 739 -3.88 -14.52 -12.10
N HIS A 740 -4.43 -13.65 -12.96
CA HIS A 740 -5.09 -12.44 -12.52
C HIS A 740 -6.48 -12.82 -12.03
N GLN A 741 -6.59 -13.21 -10.76
CA GLN A 741 -7.87 -13.25 -10.06
C GLN A 741 -8.08 -11.90 -9.39
N ASP A 742 -8.93 -11.09 -10.02
CA ASP A 742 -9.53 -9.80 -9.64
C ASP A 742 -8.54 -8.68 -9.21
N THR A 743 -7.51 -8.97 -8.40
CA THR A 743 -6.39 -8.09 -8.02
C THR A 743 -5.08 -8.81 -7.60
N THR A 744 -5.01 -10.16 -7.67
CA THR A 744 -3.80 -10.91 -7.26
C THR A 744 -2.67 -10.79 -8.29
N ARG A 745 -1.45 -10.48 -7.83
CA ARG A 745 -0.24 -10.65 -8.65
C ARG A 745 0.69 -11.67 -7.99
N LEU A 746 0.80 -12.84 -8.60
CA LEU A 746 1.84 -13.82 -8.27
C LEU A 746 3.16 -13.39 -8.90
N LEU A 747 4.12 -12.97 -8.06
CA LEU A 747 5.50 -12.73 -8.47
C LEU A 747 6.35 -13.94 -8.12
N PHE A 748 6.27 -14.95 -8.98
CA PHE A 748 7.37 -15.90 -9.09
C PHE A 748 8.49 -15.20 -9.87
N THR A 749 9.55 -14.78 -9.19
CA THR A 749 10.79 -14.54 -9.93
C THR A 749 11.72 -15.72 -9.71
N PRO A 750 12.37 -16.17 -10.79
CA PRO A 750 13.75 -15.77 -10.89
C PRO A 750 13.96 -14.97 -12.18
N ARG A 751 14.25 -13.66 -12.00
CA ARG A 751 14.89 -12.72 -12.96
C ARG A 751 13.97 -11.90 -13.90
N ARG A 752 13.52 -10.73 -13.42
CA ARG A 752 13.86 -9.42 -14.03
C ARG A 752 13.42 -8.22 -13.16
N VAL A 753 14.35 -7.28 -12.97
CA VAL A 753 14.12 -5.85 -12.70
C VAL A 753 14.89 -5.10 -13.80
N LEU A 754 14.26 -4.05 -14.38
CA LEU A 754 14.68 -3.16 -15.50
C LEU A 754 14.09 -3.60 -16.88
N SER A 755 13.52 -2.74 -17.74
CA SER A 755 13.84 -1.36 -18.14
C SER A 755 12.67 -0.66 -18.89
N MET A 756 12.35 0.63 -18.64
CA MET A 756 11.51 1.50 -19.50
C MET A 756 11.76 2.99 -19.17
N SER A 757 11.47 3.95 -20.05
CA SER A 757 11.66 5.39 -19.77
C SER A 757 10.69 5.93 -18.69
N PRO A 758 11.05 6.99 -17.94
CA PRO A 758 10.29 7.46 -16.77
C PRO A 758 8.85 7.92 -17.07
N LYS A 759 8.59 8.47 -18.26
CA LYS A 759 7.28 9.08 -18.59
C LYS A 759 6.18 8.04 -18.87
N LYS A 760 6.47 6.99 -19.64
CA LYS A 760 5.50 5.92 -19.96
C LYS A 760 5.25 4.93 -18.81
N ARG A 761 6.15 4.91 -17.82
CA ARG A 761 6.10 4.00 -16.66
C ARG A 761 5.05 4.40 -15.61
N ARG A 762 4.77 5.71 -15.49
CA ARG A 762 3.76 6.26 -14.58
C ARG A 762 2.34 5.91 -15.04
N GLU A 763 2.08 5.83 -16.34
CA GLU A 763 0.73 5.62 -16.87
C GLU A 763 0.29 4.16 -16.81
N SER A 764 1.15 3.20 -17.18
CA SER A 764 0.78 1.77 -17.28
C SER A 764 0.58 1.06 -15.92
N ILE A 765 1.36 1.42 -14.91
CA ILE A 765 1.22 0.83 -13.56
C ILE A 765 0.07 1.50 -12.80
N LYS A 766 -0.07 2.82 -12.91
CA LYS A 766 -1.17 3.56 -12.29
C LYS A 766 -2.52 3.15 -12.89
N SER A 767 -2.59 2.94 -14.20
CA SER A 767 -3.78 2.42 -14.87
C SER A 767 -4.19 1.01 -14.46
N GLY A 768 -3.24 0.15 -14.07
CA GLY A 768 -3.50 -1.23 -13.64
C GLY A 768 -3.59 -1.41 -12.11
N LEU A 769 -3.32 -0.36 -11.34
CA LEU A 769 -3.51 -0.31 -9.88
C LEU A 769 -4.86 0.33 -9.50
N GLU A 770 -5.40 1.21 -10.35
CA GLU A 770 -6.68 1.90 -10.14
C GLU A 770 -7.90 1.11 -10.69
N ARG A 771 -7.73 -0.12 -11.20
CA ARG A 771 -8.80 -0.88 -11.87
C ARG A 771 -8.88 -2.33 -11.39
N SER A 772 -10.08 -2.78 -11.02
CA SER A 772 -10.44 -4.19 -10.88
C SER A 772 -10.23 -4.89 -12.23
N ILE A 773 -9.45 -5.98 -12.26
CA ILE A 773 -9.14 -6.73 -13.48
C ILE A 773 -9.78 -8.10 -13.37
N ARG A 774 -10.92 -8.26 -14.03
CA ARG A 774 -11.33 -9.59 -14.52
C ARG A 774 -10.66 -9.81 -15.86
N SER A 775 -10.02 -10.98 -16.02
CA SER A 775 -9.78 -11.52 -17.35
C SER A 775 -10.65 -12.76 -17.49
N GLU A 776 -11.63 -12.72 -18.40
CA GLU A 776 -12.20 -13.96 -18.93
C GLU A 776 -11.13 -14.62 -19.79
N TYR A 777 -10.53 -15.69 -19.25
CA TYR A 777 -9.54 -16.52 -19.93
C TYR A 777 -10.22 -17.36 -21.03
N ASN A 778 -10.60 -16.72 -22.14
CA ASN A 778 -10.92 -17.45 -23.35
C ASN A 778 -9.78 -17.43 -24.39
N ASP A 779 -8.84 -16.47 -24.32
CA ASP A 779 -7.74 -16.37 -25.29
C ASP A 779 -6.33 -16.59 -24.74
N THR A 780 -6.16 -16.60 -23.41
CA THR A 780 -4.92 -17.02 -22.72
C THR A 780 -4.96 -18.50 -22.34
N ARG A 781 -5.69 -19.31 -23.12
CA ARG A 781 -5.07 -20.55 -23.59
C ARG A 781 -3.85 -20.13 -24.41
N ILE A 782 -2.76 -19.73 -23.76
CA ILE A 782 -1.46 -20.11 -24.28
C ILE A 782 -1.54 -21.62 -24.21
N ILE A 783 -1.93 -22.19 -25.34
CA ILE A 783 -1.96 -23.60 -25.64
C ILE A 783 -0.52 -24.06 -25.41
N LEU A 784 -0.17 -24.37 -24.15
CA LEU A 784 1.02 -25.14 -23.80
C LEU A 784 0.97 -26.53 -24.46
N SER A 785 -0.18 -26.90 -25.04
CA SER A 785 -0.35 -28.08 -25.88
C SER A 785 0.06 -27.90 -27.36
N TYR A 786 0.42 -26.71 -27.84
CA TYR A 786 0.81 -26.51 -29.26
C TYR A 786 1.71 -25.28 -29.46
N ASP A 787 2.90 -25.30 -28.86
CA ASP A 787 3.99 -24.41 -29.27
C ASP A 787 4.83 -25.11 -30.36
N PRO A 788 5.01 -24.55 -31.58
CA PRO A 788 5.98 -25.06 -32.55
C PRO A 788 7.43 -25.05 -32.02
N PHE A 789 7.69 -24.37 -30.90
CA PHE A 789 8.98 -24.25 -30.23
C PHE A 789 9.08 -25.14 -28.98
N ARG A 790 8.95 -26.46 -29.14
CA ARG A 790 9.07 -27.44 -28.04
C ARG A 790 10.40 -27.28 -27.28
N MET A 791 10.34 -27.24 -25.96
CA MET A 791 11.52 -27.09 -25.10
C MET A 791 12.06 -28.44 -24.65
N ILE A 792 13.38 -28.54 -24.43
CA ILE A 792 14.04 -29.83 -24.16
C ILE A 792 13.57 -30.50 -22.87
N TRP A 793 13.14 -29.72 -21.87
CA TRP A 793 12.60 -30.23 -20.61
C TRP A 793 11.17 -30.78 -20.74
N GLU A 794 10.49 -30.57 -21.87
CA GLU A 794 9.14 -31.12 -22.15
C GLU A 794 9.19 -32.39 -23.00
N THR A 795 10.36 -32.71 -23.57
CA THR A 795 10.55 -33.85 -24.46
C THR A 795 11.17 -35.05 -23.78
N GLU A 796 11.90 -34.82 -22.70
CA GLU A 796 12.61 -35.89 -22.01
C GLU A 796 11.90 -36.23 -20.72
N ASN A 797 11.55 -37.51 -20.55
CA ASN A 797 10.89 -38.03 -19.35
C ASN A 797 11.90 -38.14 -18.18
N VAL A 798 12.51 -37.01 -17.83
CA VAL A 798 13.58 -36.93 -16.85
C VAL A 798 13.04 -36.15 -15.67
N GLY A 799 12.88 -36.82 -14.53
CA GLY A 799 12.36 -36.18 -13.31
C GLY A 799 13.17 -34.93 -12.95
N SER A 800 12.53 -33.77 -12.99
CA SER A 800 13.12 -32.47 -12.65
C SER A 800 12.14 -31.69 -11.78
N PHE A 801 12.63 -30.74 -10.99
CA PHE A 801 11.75 -29.90 -10.16
C PHE A 801 10.91 -28.90 -10.98
N TYR A 802 11.14 -28.82 -12.30
CA TYR A 802 10.32 -28.00 -13.21
C TYR A 802 9.01 -28.67 -13.58
N LEU A 803 8.96 -30.00 -13.50
CA LEU A 803 7.83 -30.81 -13.93
C LEU A 803 7.07 -31.30 -12.70
N ASP A 804 5.75 -31.31 -12.80
CA ASP A 804 4.91 -32.03 -11.86
C ASP A 804 5.02 -33.55 -12.14
N ASN A 805 5.36 -34.34 -11.12
CA ASN A 805 5.64 -35.77 -11.29
C ASN A 805 4.41 -36.60 -11.67
N ASN A 806 3.20 -36.11 -11.41
CA ASN A 806 1.96 -36.84 -11.68
C ASN A 806 1.45 -36.56 -13.10
N THR A 807 1.63 -35.33 -13.57
CA THR A 807 1.08 -34.85 -14.85
C THR A 807 2.14 -34.71 -15.94
N GLY A 808 3.43 -34.71 -15.59
CA GLY A 808 4.54 -34.46 -16.51
C GLY A 808 4.60 -33.02 -17.07
N LYS A 809 3.71 -32.13 -16.60
CA LYS A 809 3.60 -30.76 -17.11
C LYS A 809 4.59 -29.83 -16.41
N ASN A 810 5.08 -28.85 -17.16
CA ASN A 810 5.94 -27.79 -16.64
C ASN A 810 5.13 -26.82 -15.78
N THR A 811 5.50 -26.71 -14.50
CA THR A 811 4.85 -25.87 -13.50
C THR A 811 5.72 -24.70 -13.04
N ALA A 812 6.98 -24.61 -13.51
CA ALA A 812 7.94 -23.65 -12.94
C ALA A 812 8.54 -22.67 -13.96
N LEU A 813 8.52 -22.99 -15.26
CA LEU A 813 9.25 -22.23 -16.28
C LEU A 813 8.34 -21.72 -17.39
N TYR A 814 8.62 -20.51 -17.85
CA TYR A 814 8.04 -19.97 -19.08
C TYR A 814 8.74 -20.61 -20.32
N PRO A 815 8.00 -21.10 -21.33
CA PRO A 815 8.56 -21.93 -22.41
C PRO A 815 9.29 -21.15 -23.53
N ARG A 816 9.66 -19.88 -23.32
CA ARG A 816 10.34 -19.05 -24.35
C ARG A 816 11.41 -18.14 -23.75
N SER A 817 12.12 -17.40 -24.61
CA SER A 817 13.15 -16.44 -24.19
C SER A 817 12.60 -15.34 -23.28
N HIS A 818 13.48 -14.72 -22.49
CA HIS A 818 13.15 -13.59 -21.64
C HIS A 818 12.75 -12.36 -22.49
N THR A 819 13.35 -12.18 -23.67
CA THR A 819 12.94 -11.10 -24.59
C THR A 819 11.50 -11.31 -25.06
N HIS A 820 11.14 -12.56 -25.41
CA HIS A 820 9.76 -12.88 -25.78
C HIS A 820 8.81 -12.62 -24.61
N TYR A 821 9.12 -13.14 -23.42
CA TYR A 821 8.32 -12.92 -22.21
C TYR A 821 8.10 -11.42 -21.95
N TRP A 822 9.18 -10.64 -22.01
CA TRP A 822 9.14 -9.19 -21.79
C TRP A 822 8.27 -8.49 -22.84
N TRP A 823 8.46 -8.80 -24.12
CA TRP A 823 7.65 -8.22 -25.19
C TRP A 823 6.16 -8.57 -25.06
N SER A 824 5.85 -9.83 -24.73
CA SER A 824 4.47 -10.29 -24.55
C SER A 824 3.76 -9.70 -23.33
N THR A 825 4.51 -9.17 -22.36
CA THR A 825 3.96 -8.60 -21.11
C THR A 825 4.03 -7.07 -21.05
N LEU A 826 4.74 -6.44 -22.00
CA LEU A 826 4.90 -4.98 -22.09
C LEU A 826 3.70 -4.26 -22.71
N ILE A 827 3.05 -4.91 -23.67
CA ILE A 827 1.95 -4.33 -24.43
C ILE A 827 0.70 -5.09 -23.99
N PRO A 828 -0.10 -4.52 -23.08
CA PRO A 828 -1.37 -5.11 -22.71
C PRO A 828 -2.26 -5.27 -23.95
N LYS A 829 -2.83 -6.44 -24.17
CA LYS A 829 -3.84 -6.62 -25.21
C LYS A 829 -5.19 -6.22 -24.66
N ASP A 830 -6.06 -5.67 -25.50
CA ASP A 830 -7.43 -5.35 -25.11
C ASP A 830 -8.20 -6.57 -24.57
N SER A 831 -7.88 -7.76 -25.07
CA SER A 831 -8.43 -9.05 -24.61
C SER A 831 -8.00 -9.43 -23.18
N ASP A 832 -6.95 -8.82 -22.65
CA ASP A 832 -6.44 -9.11 -21.31
C ASP A 832 -7.28 -8.41 -20.21
N PHE A 833 -8.27 -7.60 -20.59
CA PHE A 833 -9.08 -6.78 -19.68
C PHE A 833 -10.58 -6.92 -19.95
N VAL A 834 -11.35 -7.24 -18.92
CA VAL A 834 -12.81 -7.06 -18.89
C VAL A 834 -13.10 -5.74 -18.18
N TYR A 835 -13.91 -4.89 -18.82
CA TYR A 835 -14.31 -3.59 -18.27
C TYR A 835 -15.77 -3.69 -17.82
N GLU A 836 -16.02 -3.70 -16.51
CA GLU A 836 -17.37 -3.62 -15.95
C GLU A 836 -17.64 -2.16 -15.52
N ASN A 837 -18.78 -1.59 -15.95
CA ASN A 837 -19.28 -0.26 -15.56
C ASN A 837 -18.38 0.96 -15.87
N VAL A 838 -17.43 0.88 -16.81
CA VAL A 838 -16.62 2.04 -17.26
C VAL A 838 -16.43 2.06 -18.78
N SER A 839 -16.42 3.26 -19.38
CA SER A 839 -16.13 3.42 -20.81
C SER A 839 -14.64 3.22 -21.14
N LYS A 840 -14.38 2.59 -22.29
CA LYS A 840 -13.04 2.22 -22.76
C LYS A 840 -12.16 3.48 -22.93
N PRO A 841 -10.98 3.58 -22.29
CA PRO A 841 -10.12 4.77 -22.42
C PRO A 841 -9.61 4.98 -23.86
N TRP A 842 -9.55 6.24 -24.34
CA TRP A 842 -9.11 6.54 -25.71
C TRP A 842 -7.75 5.93 -26.04
N LEU A 843 -6.83 5.90 -25.06
CA LEU A 843 -5.42 5.51 -25.28
C LEU A 843 -5.25 4.06 -25.78
N LEU A 844 -6.25 3.20 -25.56
CA LEU A 844 -6.26 1.82 -26.06
C LEU A 844 -6.97 1.67 -27.42
N GLN A 845 -7.68 2.70 -27.90
CA GLN A 845 -8.32 2.70 -29.23
C GLN A 845 -7.31 2.81 -30.40
N PHE A 846 -6.06 3.22 -30.13
CA PHE A 846 -5.01 3.38 -31.15
C PHE A 846 -4.28 2.08 -31.53
N THR A 847 -4.73 0.91 -31.08
CA THR A 847 -4.08 -0.37 -31.36
C THR A 847 -4.40 -0.95 -32.76
N SER A 848 -5.13 -0.24 -33.61
CA SER A 848 -5.43 -0.71 -34.98
C SER A 848 -4.40 -0.22 -36.01
N LYS A 849 -3.63 -1.19 -36.55
CA LYS A 849 -2.83 -1.24 -37.81
C LYS A 849 -1.92 -0.06 -38.22
N LYS A 850 -2.25 1.21 -38.00
CA LYS A 850 -1.45 2.39 -38.39
C LYS A 850 -0.21 2.63 -37.50
N ALA A 851 -0.21 2.16 -36.26
CA ALA A 851 0.98 2.25 -35.40
C ALA A 851 2.15 1.38 -35.89
N MET A 852 1.89 0.28 -36.62
CA MET A 852 2.95 -0.63 -37.07
C MET A 852 3.89 -0.01 -38.12
N SER A 853 3.42 0.91 -38.98
CA SER A 853 4.31 1.52 -39.98
C SER A 853 5.15 2.65 -39.38
N ALA A 854 4.61 3.45 -38.45
CA ALA A 854 5.34 4.54 -37.80
C ALA A 854 6.40 4.05 -36.79
N TYR A 855 6.18 2.92 -36.13
CA TYR A 855 7.15 2.32 -35.21
C TYR A 855 8.30 1.58 -35.93
N GLY A 856 8.07 1.10 -37.16
CA GLY A 856 9.12 0.49 -37.99
C GLY A 856 10.22 1.49 -38.40
N THR A 857 9.85 2.75 -38.63
CA THR A 857 10.80 3.81 -39.02
C THR A 857 11.50 4.44 -37.82
N ALA A 858 10.84 4.51 -36.65
CA ALA A 858 11.47 4.95 -35.39
C ALA A 858 12.50 3.95 -34.83
N LEU A 859 12.45 2.68 -35.26
CA LEU A 859 13.37 1.63 -34.82
C LEU A 859 14.79 1.79 -35.39
N VAL A 860 14.95 2.50 -36.50
CA VAL A 860 16.26 2.80 -37.10
C VAL A 860 16.90 4.06 -36.50
N ALA A 861 16.08 4.98 -35.97
CA ALA A 861 16.56 6.22 -35.34
C ALA A 861 16.81 6.07 -33.81
N GLY A 862 16.04 5.23 -33.11
CA GLY A 862 16.11 5.08 -31.64
C GLY A 862 17.25 4.19 -31.12
N THR A 863 17.87 3.37 -31.98
CA THR A 863 19.07 2.60 -31.64
C THR A 863 20.33 3.47 -31.57
N ALA A 864 20.32 4.64 -32.22
CA ALA A 864 21.44 5.59 -32.17
C ALA A 864 21.42 6.49 -30.92
N THR A 865 20.26 6.74 -30.31
CA THR A 865 20.14 7.67 -29.16
C THR A 865 20.22 7.00 -27.79
N TRP A 866 20.17 5.66 -27.72
CA TRP A 866 20.30 4.90 -26.46
C TRP A 866 21.75 4.68 -26.00
N PHE A 867 22.73 5.16 -26.79
CA PHE A 867 24.16 5.05 -26.50
C PHE A 867 24.75 6.25 -25.73
N LEU A 868 23.96 7.29 -25.41
CA LEU A 868 24.47 8.54 -24.82
C LEU A 868 23.69 9.07 -23.58
N ALA A 869 22.92 8.25 -22.87
CA ALA A 869 22.23 8.69 -21.63
C ALA A 869 22.26 7.65 -20.49
#